data_AF-A0A7M7P0A6-F1
#
_entry.id   AF-A0A7M7P0A6-F1
#
_cell.length_a   1.000
_cell.length_b   1.000
_cell.length_c   1.000
_cell.angle_alpha   90.00
_cell.angle_beta   90.00
_cell.angle_gamma   90.00
#
_symmetry.space_group_name_H-M   'P 1'
#
loop_
_entity.id
_entity.type
_entity.pdbx_description
1 polymer ?
#
loop_
_entity_poly.entity_id
_entity_poly.type
_entity_poly.pdbx_seq_one_letter_code
_entity_poly.pdbx_strand_id
1 'polypeptide(L)'
;MALFSTAAKGDVQKIQSLIDSEDKSEDSRGVDVNCSDASGKTPLHIASANGHLQTVKCLTNHGAKVNVIDANLQTSVHLCSKKGHLHVVELLVNEGADIKIGDKDGFTALHIASFEGHVDIVKYLVSKGAELERLANDYWTPLHLALNGGHLDIAEYLLTEGANINTCGKGGCTALHAASQTGNIDGVKYLTSRGAEQNKITEDGWTALSLASFRGHLDIVKVLVNVGVEVDKALRNGMTPLFLATKKGHLGIVEVLLNVGANIDNCNRNGQTALHIASSNGHVEIVHHLVSKGAQPEKCDNTNMTPLSCASQKGHLEVVECIVNKGAGIDIVDKNGLTALHIASFKVVEYILYKGAGIGIGDKALHIASLEGHLDIVKYLVSKGAELERLDNDYWTPLHLALDGGHLDIAEYLLTEGANINTCGKGGYTALHSASKAGNIDRVKYLTSQRAELDKSTDDGWTALSLASFWGHLDIVKVLVNGGVEIDNEPRNGMTPLFLAAERGHLGIVEVLLNVGANIDNCNRDGLTALHIASSNGHVEIVHHLVSKGAQLDKCDKTDKTPLYCASREGHLEVVEYIVNKDAGIEIGDKDGFTALHRASLEGAGIDIVDQNGLTALHIASFKGHLDIVKYLVKKGARLDICDKNYRTPLACASQEGHLEVVVYIVNKGASIGIGDKDGFTVLHIASLNGHLDIVKYLVSKGADPGKLTDDYWTPSGLALNGGHLGIHDFLLNREATKIVKPFIGFEEDHYDYLRSTFGSKAFPGYMPPSSRTCDPYRTSPQDSSRSSRKSSTEETMIISLDEYSIKVTLSPDDVDRAKYITAEALTTIPHDLNLEKDEVIISVGLKLSPPGLQFKTPVEVTVSHSAIFTNPDKAEIVLYTRRTESDEFSRIVPASDKAARCVVAKNHLTLYLDHFSEWWIISLIRRYFIGKRLICTPYVPLSTYRDELNRIYLVIKDDFYGMKEDTIRDYQVAFLGEQYCVYWGKGPLSVRHLENKEEVSKEVTIPI
;
A
#
# COMPACT_ATOMS: atom_id res chain seq x y z
N MET A 1 8.43 -61.66 -3.62
CA MET A 1 6.96 -61.85 -3.44
C MET A 1 6.61 -63.10 -2.63
N ALA A 2 7.09 -64.30 -3.00
CA ALA A 2 6.76 -65.53 -2.27
C ALA A 2 7.17 -65.48 -0.78
N LEU A 3 8.39 -65.03 -0.47
CA LEU A 3 8.91 -64.89 0.90
C LEU A 3 8.08 -63.94 1.78
N PHE A 4 7.63 -62.81 1.23
CA PHE A 4 6.77 -61.86 1.96
C PHE A 4 5.39 -62.46 2.27
N SER A 5 4.79 -63.18 1.31
CA SER A 5 3.50 -63.84 1.51
C SER A 5 3.57 -64.97 2.53
N THR A 6 4.66 -65.74 2.55
CA THR A 6 4.87 -66.79 3.54
C THR A 6 5.20 -66.22 4.92
N ALA A 7 5.99 -65.14 5.00
CA ALA A 7 6.24 -64.40 6.24
C ALA A 7 4.95 -63.81 6.83
N ALA A 8 4.03 -63.29 6.01
CA ALA A 8 2.72 -62.81 6.45
C ALA A 8 1.83 -63.94 7.02
N LYS A 9 1.94 -65.16 6.48
CA LYS A 9 1.16 -66.33 6.91
C LYS A 9 1.77 -67.10 8.08
N GLY A 10 3.01 -66.81 8.45
CA GLY A 10 3.72 -67.53 9.52
C GLY A 10 4.17 -68.95 9.13
N ASP A 11 4.29 -69.25 7.84
CA ASP A 11 4.64 -70.60 7.35
C ASP A 11 6.16 -70.83 7.40
N VAL A 12 6.64 -71.27 8.56
CA VAL A 12 8.07 -71.50 8.85
C VAL A 12 8.68 -72.54 7.93
N GLN A 13 7.98 -73.64 7.66
CA GLN A 13 8.49 -74.73 6.81
C GLN A 13 8.71 -74.25 5.38
N LYS A 14 7.78 -73.44 4.86
CA LYS A 14 7.90 -72.90 3.52
C LYS A 14 8.97 -71.80 3.44
N ILE A 15 9.16 -71.01 4.48
CA ILE A 15 10.26 -70.03 4.56
C ILE A 15 11.61 -70.75 4.56
N GLN A 16 11.77 -71.78 5.38
CA GLN A 16 12.97 -72.62 5.40
C GLN A 16 13.23 -73.22 4.01
N SER A 17 12.21 -73.78 3.35
CA SER A 17 12.35 -74.34 1.99
C SER A 17 12.73 -73.30 0.93
N LEU A 18 12.29 -72.04 1.08
CA LEU A 18 12.61 -70.96 0.15
C LEU A 18 14.02 -70.40 0.38
N ILE A 19 14.54 -70.48 1.60
CA ILE A 19 15.90 -70.03 1.95
C ILE A 19 16.92 -71.13 1.62
N ASP A 20 16.59 -72.40 1.88
CA ASP A 20 17.47 -73.56 1.68
C ASP A 20 17.47 -74.09 0.24
N SER A 21 16.61 -73.58 -0.65
CA SER A 21 16.59 -74.03 -2.05
C SER A 21 17.86 -73.58 -2.77
N GLU A 22 18.90 -74.42 -2.76
CA GLU A 22 20.06 -74.36 -3.66
C GLU A 22 19.63 -74.71 -5.10
N ASP A 23 18.93 -73.82 -5.80
CA ASP A 23 18.82 -73.95 -7.25
C ASP A 23 20.12 -73.43 -7.88
N LYS A 24 21.04 -74.35 -8.22
CA LYS A 24 22.36 -74.10 -8.84
C LYS A 24 22.26 -73.88 -10.36
N SER A 25 21.22 -73.20 -10.83
CA SER A 25 21.17 -72.68 -12.20
C SER A 25 21.90 -71.33 -12.26
N GLU A 26 22.67 -71.06 -13.32
CA GLU A 26 23.53 -69.87 -13.46
C GLU A 26 22.77 -68.52 -13.38
N ASP A 27 21.43 -68.52 -13.41
CA ASP A 27 20.56 -67.34 -13.27
C ASP A 27 19.80 -67.23 -11.92
N SER A 28 20.00 -68.19 -11.01
CA SER A 28 19.31 -68.25 -9.72
C SER A 28 20.10 -67.50 -8.63
N ARG A 29 19.76 -66.22 -8.42
CA ARG A 29 20.22 -65.48 -7.24
C ARG A 29 19.46 -66.01 -6.02
N GLY A 30 20.18 -66.59 -5.05
CA GLY A 30 19.59 -67.09 -3.79
C GLY A 30 18.67 -66.06 -3.12
N VAL A 31 17.68 -66.56 -2.38
CA VAL A 31 16.65 -65.72 -1.76
C VAL A 31 17.27 -64.84 -0.66
N ASP A 32 17.37 -63.54 -0.93
CA ASP A 32 17.82 -62.55 0.05
C ASP A 32 16.77 -62.36 1.15
N VAL A 33 17.08 -62.83 2.36
CA VAL A 33 16.22 -62.67 3.56
C VAL A 33 16.02 -61.20 3.97
N ASN A 34 16.90 -60.31 3.52
CA ASN A 34 16.86 -58.87 3.77
C ASN A 34 16.23 -58.07 2.61
N CYS A 35 15.65 -58.75 1.62
CA CYS A 35 14.93 -58.07 0.54
C CYS A 35 13.84 -57.16 1.12
N SER A 36 13.59 -56.04 0.46
CA SER A 36 12.55 -55.08 0.83
C SER A 36 11.47 -55.00 -0.25
N ASP A 37 10.22 -54.77 0.18
CA ASP A 37 9.14 -54.43 -0.73
C ASP A 37 9.18 -52.94 -1.13
N ALA A 38 8.22 -52.49 -1.94
CA ALA A 38 8.15 -51.09 -2.40
C ALA A 38 7.99 -50.06 -1.27
N SER A 39 7.62 -50.50 -0.06
CA SER A 39 7.52 -49.67 1.14
C SER A 39 8.74 -49.78 2.06
N GLY A 40 9.80 -50.45 1.62
CA GLY A 40 11.00 -50.69 2.42
C GLY A 40 10.83 -51.79 3.48
N LYS A 41 9.70 -52.50 3.52
CA LYS A 41 9.47 -53.55 4.54
C LYS A 41 10.17 -54.84 4.15
N THR A 42 10.80 -55.49 5.12
CA THR A 42 11.45 -56.79 4.96
C THR A 42 10.49 -57.93 5.38
N PRO A 43 10.79 -59.19 5.04
CA PRO A 43 10.05 -60.33 5.58
C PRO A 43 10.02 -60.32 7.13
N LEU A 44 11.08 -59.83 7.77
CA LEU A 44 11.16 -59.66 9.22
C LEU A 44 10.15 -58.61 9.72
N HIS A 45 10.01 -57.46 9.03
CA HIS A 45 8.98 -56.46 9.35
C HIS A 45 7.58 -57.05 9.33
N ILE A 46 7.26 -57.82 8.28
CA ILE A 46 5.94 -58.44 8.10
C ILE A 46 5.68 -59.52 9.14
N ALA A 47 6.64 -60.42 9.38
CA ALA A 47 6.50 -61.48 10.39
C ALA A 47 6.34 -60.89 11.80
N SER A 48 7.10 -59.83 12.10
CA SER A 48 7.07 -59.17 13.41
C SER A 48 5.75 -58.45 13.65
N ALA A 49 5.25 -57.73 12.65
CA ALA A 49 3.96 -57.03 12.73
C ALA A 49 2.75 -57.96 12.90
N ASN A 50 2.87 -59.23 12.48
CA ASN A 50 1.82 -60.24 12.62
C ASN A 50 2.02 -61.17 13.84
N GLY A 51 3.09 -60.99 14.61
CA GLY A 51 3.32 -61.77 15.84
C GLY A 51 3.82 -63.21 15.60
N HIS A 52 4.32 -63.53 14.40
CA HIS A 52 4.75 -64.88 14.04
C HIS A 52 6.13 -65.22 14.62
N LEU A 53 6.19 -65.50 15.93
CA LEU A 53 7.43 -65.69 16.69
C LEU A 53 8.39 -66.71 16.05
N GLN A 54 7.88 -67.88 15.64
CA GLN A 54 8.72 -68.93 15.05
C GLN A 54 9.27 -68.51 13.67
N THR A 55 8.51 -67.72 12.92
CA THR A 55 8.96 -67.15 11.65
C THR A 55 10.02 -66.08 11.87
N VAL A 56 9.84 -65.18 12.85
CA VAL A 56 10.84 -64.18 13.23
C VAL A 56 12.15 -64.88 13.63
N LYS A 57 12.08 -65.92 14.46
CA LYS A 57 13.24 -66.73 14.87
C LYS A 57 13.93 -67.43 13.70
N CYS A 58 13.15 -68.00 12.79
CA CYS A 58 13.70 -68.60 11.57
C CYS A 58 14.42 -67.55 10.73
N LEU A 59 13.83 -66.38 10.50
CA LEU A 59 14.44 -65.31 9.70
C LEU A 59 15.71 -64.75 10.35
N THR A 60 15.74 -64.50 11.66
CA THR A 60 16.95 -64.01 12.36
C THR A 60 18.09 -65.03 12.32
N ASN A 61 17.79 -66.32 12.52
CA ASN A 61 18.79 -67.40 12.40
C ASN A 61 19.44 -67.48 11.01
N HIS A 62 18.73 -67.05 9.96
CA HIS A 62 19.23 -67.01 8.58
C HIS A 62 19.82 -65.64 8.20
N GLY A 63 20.16 -64.80 9.17
CA GLY A 63 20.88 -63.54 8.93
C GLY A 63 19.99 -62.35 8.55
N ALA A 64 18.69 -62.38 8.90
CA ALA A 64 17.86 -61.19 8.79
C ALA A 64 18.35 -60.09 9.74
N LYS A 65 18.59 -58.90 9.18
CA LYS A 65 19.04 -57.72 9.92
C LYS A 65 17.90 -57.15 10.75
N VAL A 66 18.08 -57.12 12.07
CA VAL A 66 17.03 -56.72 13.04
C VAL A 66 16.71 -55.23 13.08
N ASN A 67 17.67 -54.38 12.69
CA ASN A 67 17.57 -52.91 12.74
C ASN A 67 17.31 -52.26 11.37
N VAL A 68 16.81 -53.02 10.39
CA VAL A 68 16.36 -52.43 9.12
C VAL A 68 15.15 -51.54 9.40
N ILE A 69 15.05 -50.44 8.67
CA ILE A 69 13.94 -49.50 8.75
C ILE A 69 13.12 -49.54 7.46
N ASP A 70 11.80 -49.37 7.57
CA ASP A 70 10.91 -49.21 6.43
C ASP A 70 10.84 -47.74 5.96
N ALA A 71 9.99 -47.43 4.98
CA ALA A 71 9.82 -46.07 4.45
C ALA A 71 9.30 -45.04 5.48
N ASN A 72 8.75 -45.47 6.63
CA ASN A 72 8.39 -44.60 7.75
C ASN A 72 9.48 -44.57 8.84
N LEU A 73 10.69 -45.04 8.52
CA LEU A 73 11.79 -45.25 9.45
C LEU A 73 11.46 -46.23 10.59
N GLN A 74 10.44 -47.10 10.42
CA GLN A 74 10.03 -48.05 11.47
C GLN A 74 10.85 -49.34 11.40
N THR A 75 11.35 -49.79 12.55
CA THR A 75 11.98 -51.11 12.69
C THR A 75 10.94 -52.19 13.02
N SER A 76 11.36 -53.47 12.96
CA SER A 76 10.53 -54.61 13.36
C SER A 76 10.02 -54.49 14.80
N VAL A 77 10.81 -53.90 15.70
CA VAL A 77 10.42 -53.65 17.10
C VAL A 77 9.29 -52.62 17.21
N HIS A 78 9.28 -51.57 16.38
CA HIS A 78 8.19 -50.60 16.37
C HIS A 78 6.87 -51.26 15.97
N LEU A 79 6.89 -52.07 14.91
CA LEU A 79 5.69 -52.71 14.37
C LEU A 79 5.10 -53.75 15.33
N CYS A 80 5.93 -54.59 15.94
CA CYS A 80 5.46 -55.57 16.91
C CYS A 80 5.06 -54.93 18.25
N SER A 81 5.71 -53.83 18.66
CA SER A 81 5.30 -53.04 19.83
C SER A 81 3.95 -52.38 19.61
N LYS A 82 3.69 -51.81 18.41
CA LYS A 82 2.38 -51.25 18.04
C LYS A 82 1.25 -52.28 18.14
N LYS A 83 1.54 -53.52 17.76
CA LYS A 83 0.57 -54.62 17.69
C LYS A 83 0.47 -55.46 18.97
N GLY A 84 1.25 -55.16 20.00
CA GLY A 84 1.17 -55.85 21.28
C GLY A 84 1.83 -57.23 21.31
N HIS A 85 2.80 -57.51 20.44
CA HIS A 85 3.43 -58.83 20.35
C HIS A 85 4.69 -58.93 21.23
N LEU A 86 4.49 -59.05 22.56
CA LEU A 86 5.57 -59.08 23.56
C LEU A 86 6.69 -60.07 23.24
N HIS A 87 6.37 -61.36 23.04
CA HIS A 87 7.40 -62.38 22.79
C HIS A 87 8.26 -62.09 21.55
N VAL A 88 7.70 -61.40 20.55
CA VAL A 88 8.46 -60.97 19.36
C VAL A 88 9.36 -59.78 19.70
N VAL A 89 8.88 -58.81 20.49
CA VAL A 89 9.72 -57.73 21.03
C VAL A 89 10.89 -58.31 21.83
N GLU A 90 10.62 -59.25 22.73
CA GLU A 90 11.64 -59.90 23.56
C GLU A 90 12.72 -60.58 22.72
N LEU A 91 12.30 -61.39 21.74
CA LEU A 91 13.21 -62.07 20.81
C LEU A 91 14.08 -61.06 20.07
N LEU A 92 13.48 -60.06 19.41
CA LEU A 92 14.22 -59.09 18.60
C LEU A 92 15.22 -58.28 19.43
N VAL A 93 14.83 -57.83 20.64
CA VAL A 93 15.73 -57.08 21.53
C VAL A 93 16.89 -57.96 22.01
N ASN A 94 16.65 -59.25 22.30
CA ASN A 94 17.72 -60.18 22.66
C ASN A 94 18.66 -60.51 21.49
N GLU A 95 18.16 -60.45 20.24
CA GLU A 95 18.94 -60.56 19.00
C GLU A 95 19.64 -59.23 18.61
N GLY A 96 19.66 -58.23 19.50
CA GLY A 96 20.39 -56.98 19.30
C GLY A 96 19.61 -55.87 18.58
N ALA A 97 18.27 -55.92 18.59
CA ALA A 97 17.48 -54.81 18.08
C ALA A 97 17.63 -53.55 18.96
N ASP A 98 17.86 -52.40 18.33
CA ASP A 98 18.01 -51.12 19.01
C ASP A 98 16.65 -50.49 19.29
N ILE A 99 16.32 -50.38 20.57
CA ILE A 99 15.05 -49.82 21.08
C ILE A 99 15.05 -48.28 21.10
N LYS A 100 16.18 -47.63 20.82
CA LYS A 100 16.35 -46.17 20.82
C LYS A 100 16.12 -45.53 19.46
N ILE A 101 16.07 -46.33 18.40
CA ILE A 101 15.71 -45.84 17.06
C ILE A 101 14.31 -45.23 17.15
N GLY A 102 14.16 -44.00 16.67
CA GLY A 102 12.87 -43.36 16.48
C GLY A 102 12.38 -43.54 15.05
N ASP A 103 11.07 -43.67 14.86
CA ASP A 103 10.47 -43.63 13.54
C ASP A 103 10.50 -42.21 12.93
N LYS A 104 9.83 -42.00 11.80
CA LYS A 104 9.77 -40.69 11.11
C LYS A 104 9.28 -39.54 12.00
N ASP A 105 8.47 -39.83 13.01
CA ASP A 105 7.90 -38.85 13.93
C ASP A 105 8.72 -38.80 15.25
N GLY A 106 9.86 -39.49 15.29
CA GLY A 106 10.74 -39.59 16.45
C GLY A 106 10.20 -40.54 17.53
N PHE A 107 9.14 -41.30 17.26
CA PHE A 107 8.61 -42.24 18.24
C PHE A 107 9.48 -43.48 18.33
N THR A 108 9.96 -43.79 19.54
CA THR A 108 10.60 -45.07 19.85
C THR A 108 9.57 -46.16 20.11
N ALA A 109 10.01 -47.42 20.18
CA ALA A 109 9.14 -48.53 20.58
C ALA A 109 8.42 -48.29 21.92
N LEU A 110 9.07 -47.63 22.88
CA LEU A 110 8.47 -47.27 24.17
C LEU A 110 7.33 -46.25 24.01
N HIS A 111 7.49 -45.25 23.15
CA HIS A 111 6.44 -44.28 22.86
C HIS A 111 5.19 -44.96 22.28
N ILE A 112 5.39 -45.80 21.26
CA ILE A 112 4.33 -46.52 20.58
C ILE A 112 3.61 -47.46 21.56
N ALA A 113 4.36 -48.27 22.32
CA ALA A 113 3.77 -49.19 23.30
C ALA A 113 2.98 -48.45 24.39
N SER A 114 3.44 -47.27 24.79
CA SER A 114 2.76 -46.43 25.77
C SER A 114 1.46 -45.84 25.23
N PHE A 115 1.46 -45.37 23.98
CA PHE A 115 0.26 -44.84 23.34
C PHE A 115 -0.81 -45.91 23.07
N GLU A 116 -0.38 -47.12 22.69
CA GLU A 116 -1.26 -48.22 22.29
C GLU A 116 -1.68 -49.11 23.49
N GLY A 117 -1.16 -48.87 24.70
CA GLY A 117 -1.62 -49.54 25.92
C GLY A 117 -0.97 -50.89 26.23
N HIS A 118 0.21 -51.19 25.67
CA HIS A 118 0.86 -52.49 25.85
C HIS A 118 1.77 -52.49 27.09
N VAL A 119 1.18 -52.64 28.27
CA VAL A 119 1.85 -52.56 29.59
C VAL A 119 3.09 -53.45 29.69
N ASP A 120 2.99 -54.72 29.31
CA ASP A 120 4.08 -55.67 29.45
C ASP A 120 5.27 -55.32 28.53
N ILE A 121 4.97 -54.78 27.35
CA ILE A 121 5.99 -54.29 26.41
C ILE A 121 6.67 -53.05 26.99
N VAL A 122 5.90 -52.11 27.57
CA VAL A 122 6.47 -50.95 28.27
C VAL A 122 7.41 -51.40 29.38
N LYS A 123 6.96 -52.30 30.27
CA LYS A 123 7.78 -52.82 31.38
C LYS A 123 9.06 -53.47 30.88
N TYR A 124 8.94 -54.32 29.86
CA TYR A 124 10.10 -54.96 29.25
C TYR A 124 11.08 -53.95 28.66
N LEU A 125 10.62 -53.01 27.83
CA LEU A 125 11.47 -52.01 27.20
C LEU A 125 12.18 -51.12 28.23
N VAL A 126 11.50 -50.70 29.29
CA VAL A 126 12.10 -49.93 30.39
C VAL A 126 13.16 -50.76 31.13
N SER A 127 12.91 -52.04 31.40
CA SER A 127 13.89 -52.96 32.00
C SER A 127 15.16 -53.15 31.15
N LYS A 128 15.06 -52.92 29.84
CA LYS A 128 16.17 -52.95 28.87
C LYS A 128 16.82 -51.59 28.63
N GLY A 129 16.48 -50.58 29.44
CA GLY A 129 17.10 -49.25 29.42
C GLY A 129 16.50 -48.28 28.40
N ALA A 130 15.22 -48.43 28.04
CA ALA A 130 14.52 -47.42 27.27
C ALA A 130 14.43 -46.09 28.03
N GLU A 131 14.72 -44.98 27.35
CA GLU A 131 14.77 -43.64 27.94
C GLU A 131 13.36 -43.08 28.16
N LEU A 132 12.98 -42.85 29.43
CA LEU A 132 11.65 -42.35 29.82
C LEU A 132 11.41 -40.89 29.41
N GLU A 133 12.46 -40.08 29.36
CA GLU A 133 12.39 -38.65 28.99
C GLU A 133 12.74 -38.40 27.51
N ARG A 134 12.89 -39.46 26.71
CA ARG A 134 13.10 -39.29 25.28
C ARG A 134 11.88 -38.58 24.69
N LEU A 135 12.16 -37.58 23.86
CA LEU A 135 11.13 -36.76 23.22
C LEU A 135 10.98 -37.21 21.76
N ALA A 136 9.74 -37.41 21.33
CA ALA A 136 9.39 -37.50 19.92
C ALA A 136 9.49 -36.11 19.23
N ASN A 137 9.24 -36.02 17.92
CA ASN A 137 9.36 -34.76 17.18
C ASN A 137 8.35 -33.68 17.65
N ASP A 138 7.19 -34.10 18.16
CA ASP A 138 6.23 -33.21 18.84
C ASP A 138 6.54 -33.00 20.32
N TYR A 139 7.75 -33.35 20.76
CA TYR A 139 8.25 -33.24 22.13
C TYR A 139 7.41 -34.01 23.16
N TRP A 140 6.69 -35.05 22.75
CA TRP A 140 5.94 -35.87 23.70
C TRP A 140 6.82 -36.96 24.28
N THR A 141 6.70 -37.19 25.58
CA THR A 141 7.31 -38.35 26.26
C THR A 141 6.35 -39.55 26.24
N PRO A 142 6.83 -40.77 26.53
CA PRO A 142 5.97 -41.93 26.73
C PRO A 142 4.87 -41.70 27.77
N LEU A 143 5.12 -40.92 28.82
CA LEU A 143 4.12 -40.55 29.82
C LEU A 143 2.97 -39.72 29.22
N HIS A 144 3.27 -38.75 28.35
CA HIS A 144 2.24 -37.97 27.65
C HIS A 144 1.35 -38.88 26.81
N LEU A 145 1.98 -39.79 26.05
CA LEU A 145 1.28 -40.72 25.17
C LEU A 145 0.41 -41.72 25.95
N ALA A 146 0.90 -42.26 27.07
CA ALA A 146 0.12 -43.15 27.93
C ALA A 146 -1.17 -42.48 28.40
N LEU A 147 -1.06 -41.25 28.90
CA LEU A 147 -2.20 -40.50 29.41
C LEU A 147 -3.15 -40.02 28.31
N ASN A 148 -2.61 -39.66 27.14
CA ASN A 148 -3.38 -39.35 25.95
C ASN A 148 -4.15 -40.58 25.43
N GLY A 149 -3.55 -41.77 25.49
CA GLY A 149 -4.20 -43.06 25.15
C GLY A 149 -5.17 -43.58 26.20
N GLY A 150 -5.15 -43.03 27.42
CA GLY A 150 -6.02 -43.45 28.52
C GLY A 150 -5.44 -44.55 29.43
N HIS A 151 -4.15 -44.86 29.31
CA HIS A 151 -3.49 -45.98 29.97
C HIS A 151 -2.85 -45.54 31.30
N LEU A 152 -3.65 -45.54 32.37
CA LEU A 152 -3.20 -45.14 33.71
C LEU A 152 -2.13 -46.08 34.27
N ASP A 153 -2.29 -47.39 34.11
CA ASP A 153 -1.33 -48.41 34.54
C ASP A 153 0.09 -48.19 33.99
N ILE A 154 0.19 -47.79 32.72
CA ILE A 154 1.45 -47.39 32.08
C ILE A 154 1.98 -46.10 32.71
N ALA A 155 1.12 -45.09 32.89
CA ALA A 155 1.53 -43.82 33.49
C ALA A 155 2.03 -44.01 34.94
N GLU A 156 1.37 -44.84 35.74
CA GLU A 156 1.76 -45.22 37.09
C GLU A 156 3.14 -45.89 37.11
N TYR A 157 3.35 -46.84 36.21
CA TYR A 157 4.63 -47.53 36.08
C TYR A 157 5.75 -46.58 35.67
N LEU A 158 5.56 -45.77 34.61
CA LEU A 158 6.56 -44.82 34.14
C LEU A 158 6.96 -43.80 35.21
N LEU A 159 5.99 -43.28 35.98
CA LEU A 159 6.26 -42.37 37.10
C LEU A 159 7.00 -43.06 38.26
N THR A 160 6.72 -44.34 38.51
CA THR A 160 7.44 -45.13 39.53
C THR A 160 8.90 -45.36 39.13
N GLU A 161 9.16 -45.58 37.84
CA GLU A 161 10.50 -45.73 37.26
C GLU A 161 11.24 -44.38 37.07
N GLY A 162 10.66 -43.27 37.53
CA GLY A 162 11.31 -41.96 37.58
C GLY A 162 11.04 -41.02 36.42
N ALA A 163 10.00 -41.26 35.61
CA ALA A 163 9.55 -40.27 34.63
C ALA A 163 9.13 -38.96 35.35
N ASN A 164 9.45 -37.81 34.76
CA ASN A 164 9.12 -36.52 35.34
C ASN A 164 7.69 -36.11 34.98
N ILE A 165 6.86 -36.00 36.03
CA ILE A 165 5.43 -35.66 35.94
C ILE A 165 5.14 -34.30 35.29
N ASN A 166 6.09 -33.37 35.35
CA ASN A 166 5.96 -32.00 34.86
C ASN A 166 6.76 -31.73 33.58
N THR A 167 7.32 -32.77 32.94
CA THR A 167 7.97 -32.60 31.63
C THR A 167 6.99 -31.95 30.66
N CYS A 168 7.47 -30.93 29.96
CA CYS A 168 6.69 -30.17 29.01
C CYS A 168 7.03 -30.65 27.59
N GLY A 169 6.02 -31.08 26.86
CA GLY A 169 6.11 -31.26 25.42
C GLY A 169 5.94 -29.95 24.65
N LYS A 170 5.69 -30.07 23.34
CA LYS A 170 5.66 -28.93 22.43
C LYS A 170 4.55 -27.98 22.84
N GLY A 171 4.85 -26.68 22.79
CA GLY A 171 3.92 -25.67 23.24
C GLY A 171 3.74 -25.65 24.76
N GLY A 172 4.65 -26.22 25.56
CA GLY A 172 4.52 -26.23 27.03
C GLY A 172 3.43 -27.18 27.56
N CYS A 173 2.94 -28.12 26.73
CA CYS A 173 1.93 -29.10 27.12
C CYS A 173 2.48 -30.07 28.15
N THR A 174 1.74 -30.39 29.21
CA THR A 174 2.14 -31.37 30.23
C THR A 174 1.28 -32.64 30.13
N ALA A 175 1.69 -33.70 30.81
CA ALA A 175 0.92 -34.93 30.88
C ALA A 175 -0.51 -34.71 31.46
N LEU A 176 -0.66 -33.75 32.38
CA LEU A 176 -1.97 -33.33 32.91
C LEU A 176 -2.84 -32.62 31.87
N HIS A 177 -2.24 -31.81 30.99
CA HIS A 177 -2.95 -31.21 29.86
C HIS A 177 -3.46 -32.28 28.89
N ALA A 178 -2.63 -33.26 28.54
CA ALA A 178 -3.01 -34.37 27.67
C ALA A 178 -4.19 -35.17 28.26
N ALA A 179 -4.10 -35.58 29.53
CA ALA A 179 -5.18 -36.29 30.22
C ALA A 179 -6.48 -35.47 30.27
N SER A 180 -6.37 -34.16 30.55
CA SER A 180 -7.52 -33.24 30.61
C SER A 180 -8.14 -32.98 29.25
N GLN A 181 -7.37 -33.06 28.17
CA GLN A 181 -7.85 -32.89 26.80
C GLN A 181 -8.61 -34.13 26.31
N THR A 182 -8.10 -35.33 26.59
CA THR A 182 -8.68 -36.59 26.10
C THR A 182 -9.83 -37.11 26.95
N GLY A 183 -9.98 -36.61 28.17
CA GLY A 183 -11.05 -37.05 29.08
C GLY A 183 -10.62 -38.19 30.01
N ASN A 184 -9.31 -38.42 30.18
CA ASN A 184 -8.78 -39.45 31.07
C ASN A 184 -8.89 -39.00 32.55
N ILE A 185 -10.06 -39.20 33.15
CA ILE A 185 -10.37 -38.80 34.54
C ILE A 185 -9.42 -39.47 35.54
N ASP A 186 -9.14 -40.76 35.37
CA ASP A 186 -8.30 -41.49 36.33
C ASP A 186 -6.84 -41.04 36.24
N GLY A 187 -6.35 -40.76 35.03
CA GLY A 187 -5.09 -40.06 34.79
C GLY A 187 -5.01 -38.69 35.47
N VAL A 188 -6.06 -37.86 35.33
CA VAL A 188 -6.10 -36.54 36.00
C VAL A 188 -6.08 -36.69 37.52
N LYS A 189 -6.91 -37.57 38.10
CA LYS A 189 -6.94 -37.81 39.55
C LYS A 189 -5.57 -38.26 40.05
N TYR A 190 -4.96 -39.23 39.36
CA TYR A 190 -3.66 -39.77 39.73
C TYR A 190 -2.57 -38.69 39.68
N LEU A 191 -2.42 -37.99 38.56
CA LEU A 191 -1.42 -36.93 38.41
C LEU A 191 -1.59 -35.83 39.46
N THR A 192 -2.82 -35.44 39.72
CA THR A 192 -3.14 -34.40 40.70
C THR A 192 -2.77 -34.85 42.12
N SER A 193 -3.02 -36.12 42.47
CA SER A 193 -2.62 -36.70 43.75
C SER A 193 -1.10 -36.84 43.92
N ARG A 194 -0.36 -36.88 42.81
CA ARG A 194 1.11 -36.99 42.75
C ARG A 194 1.82 -35.63 42.61
N GLY A 195 1.10 -34.51 42.72
CA GLY A 195 1.68 -33.17 42.71
C GLY A 195 2.04 -32.62 41.33
N ALA A 196 1.34 -33.05 40.26
CA ALA A 196 1.45 -32.40 38.96
C ALA A 196 1.09 -30.91 39.04
N GLU A 197 1.81 -30.03 38.35
CA GLU A 197 1.54 -28.58 38.33
C GLU A 197 0.20 -28.28 37.64
N GLN A 198 -0.87 -28.04 38.42
CA GLN A 198 -2.23 -27.92 37.88
C GLN A 198 -2.50 -26.59 37.15
N ASN A 199 -1.82 -25.52 37.57
CA ASN A 199 -1.94 -24.18 36.99
C ASN A 199 -0.89 -23.89 35.91
N LYS A 200 -0.11 -24.90 35.50
CA LYS A 200 0.85 -24.75 34.41
C LYS A 200 0.09 -24.34 33.15
N ILE A 201 0.67 -23.41 32.39
CA ILE A 201 0.09 -22.95 31.13
C ILE A 201 0.91 -23.45 29.96
N THR A 202 0.23 -23.80 28.87
CA THR A 202 0.86 -23.95 27.56
C THR A 202 1.34 -22.60 27.03
N GLU A 203 2.09 -22.61 25.94
CA GLU A 203 2.52 -21.40 25.24
C GLU A 203 1.31 -20.52 24.90
N ASP A 204 0.19 -21.07 24.45
CA ASP A 204 -1.05 -20.33 24.15
C ASP A 204 -1.86 -19.90 25.39
N GLY A 205 -1.39 -20.26 26.59
CA GLY A 205 -2.02 -19.91 27.87
C GLY A 205 -3.08 -20.91 28.35
N TRP A 206 -3.17 -22.10 27.76
CA TRP A 206 -4.14 -23.11 28.22
C TRP A 206 -3.69 -23.74 29.53
N THR A 207 -4.61 -23.85 30.49
CA THR A 207 -4.49 -24.72 31.66
C THR A 207 -5.22 -26.06 31.43
N ALA A 208 -4.93 -27.06 32.26
CA ALA A 208 -5.68 -28.30 32.30
C ALA A 208 -7.20 -28.08 32.46
N LEU A 209 -7.59 -27.15 33.34
CA LEU A 209 -9.00 -26.76 33.56
C LEU A 209 -9.62 -26.16 32.30
N SER A 210 -8.90 -25.30 31.58
CA SER A 210 -9.39 -24.68 30.34
C SER A 210 -9.60 -25.70 29.21
N LEU A 211 -8.72 -26.69 29.08
CA LEU A 211 -8.87 -27.79 28.12
C LEU A 211 -10.09 -28.66 28.46
N ALA A 212 -10.23 -29.07 29.72
CA ALA A 212 -11.39 -29.84 30.17
C ALA A 212 -12.70 -29.08 29.96
N SER A 213 -12.71 -27.78 30.26
CA SER A 213 -13.86 -26.89 30.08
C SER A 213 -14.25 -26.71 28.62
N PHE A 214 -13.27 -26.60 27.72
CA PHE A 214 -13.51 -26.52 26.27
C PHE A 214 -13.99 -27.85 25.69
N ARG A 215 -13.44 -28.97 26.16
CA ARG A 215 -13.77 -30.32 25.66
C ARG A 215 -15.07 -30.89 26.24
N GLY A 216 -15.59 -30.32 27.34
CA GLY A 216 -16.85 -30.76 27.94
C GLY A 216 -16.69 -31.83 29.01
N HIS A 217 -15.50 -32.02 29.56
CA HIS A 217 -15.20 -33.07 30.54
C HIS A 217 -15.57 -32.65 31.96
N LEU A 218 -16.88 -32.69 32.29
CA LEU A 218 -17.44 -32.21 33.55
C LEU A 218 -16.77 -32.82 34.79
N ASP A 219 -16.54 -34.13 34.80
CA ASP A 219 -15.96 -34.80 35.96
C ASP A 219 -14.49 -34.44 36.18
N ILE A 220 -13.75 -34.16 35.10
CA ILE A 220 -12.39 -33.61 35.18
C ILE A 220 -12.43 -32.19 35.76
N VAL A 221 -13.37 -31.35 35.30
CA VAL A 221 -13.55 -30.01 35.85
C VAL A 221 -13.81 -30.09 37.36
N LYS A 222 -14.73 -30.96 37.81
CA LYS A 222 -15.01 -31.17 39.25
C LYS A 222 -13.76 -31.59 40.03
N VAL A 223 -12.96 -32.51 39.49
CA VAL A 223 -11.71 -32.94 40.13
C VAL A 223 -10.73 -31.77 40.25
N LEU A 224 -10.51 -31.02 39.17
CA LEU A 224 -9.55 -29.92 39.15
C LEU A 224 -9.96 -28.77 40.07
N VAL A 225 -11.23 -28.35 40.07
CA VAL A 225 -11.70 -27.26 40.96
C VAL A 225 -11.62 -27.64 42.44
N ASN A 226 -11.84 -28.91 42.79
CA ASN A 226 -11.71 -29.41 44.17
C ASN A 226 -10.26 -29.37 44.69
N VAL A 227 -9.27 -29.33 43.82
CA VAL A 227 -7.85 -29.25 44.20
C VAL A 227 -7.37 -27.80 44.36
N GLY A 228 -8.23 -26.82 44.06
CA GLY A 228 -7.92 -25.39 44.26
C GLY A 228 -7.12 -24.75 43.13
N VAL A 229 -7.38 -25.15 41.88
CA VAL A 229 -6.79 -24.51 40.69
C VAL A 229 -7.24 -23.04 40.54
N GLU A 230 -6.45 -22.24 39.83
CA GLU A 230 -6.82 -20.87 39.46
C GLU A 230 -7.95 -20.87 38.42
N VAL A 231 -9.20 -20.80 38.90
CA VAL A 231 -10.42 -20.94 38.07
C VAL A 231 -10.52 -19.90 36.96
N ASP A 232 -10.05 -18.67 37.22
CA ASP A 232 -10.12 -17.54 36.29
C ASP A 232 -8.83 -17.34 35.46
N LYS A 233 -7.92 -18.32 35.45
CA LYS A 233 -6.70 -18.21 34.65
C LYS A 233 -7.03 -18.10 33.16
N ALA A 234 -6.80 -16.91 32.59
CA ALA A 234 -7.13 -16.62 31.21
C ALA A 234 -6.03 -17.08 30.24
N LEU A 235 -6.45 -17.55 29.06
CA LEU A 235 -5.59 -17.79 27.90
C LEU A 235 -5.00 -16.47 27.40
N ARG A 236 -4.03 -16.53 26.47
CA ARG A 236 -3.45 -15.32 25.86
C ARG A 236 -4.50 -14.38 25.30
N ASN A 237 -5.57 -14.89 24.67
CA ASN A 237 -6.66 -14.10 24.10
C ASN A 237 -7.69 -13.57 25.13
N GLY A 238 -7.44 -13.76 26.42
CA GLY A 238 -8.32 -13.33 27.52
C GLY A 238 -9.49 -14.29 27.80
N MET A 239 -9.60 -15.42 27.10
CA MET A 239 -10.67 -16.39 27.38
C MET A 239 -10.38 -17.16 28.67
N THR A 240 -11.35 -17.20 29.59
CA THR A 240 -11.31 -18.01 30.82
C THR A 240 -11.95 -19.39 30.60
N PRO A 241 -11.77 -20.36 31.51
CA PRO A 241 -12.47 -21.64 31.47
C PRO A 241 -14.01 -21.48 31.37
N LEU A 242 -14.59 -20.51 32.11
CA LEU A 242 -16.01 -20.18 32.04
C LEU A 242 -16.43 -19.75 30.63
N PHE A 243 -15.62 -18.89 30.00
CA PHE A 243 -15.85 -18.43 28.63
C PHE A 243 -15.81 -19.59 27.62
N LEU A 244 -14.86 -20.51 27.76
CA LEU A 244 -14.70 -21.66 26.87
C LEU A 244 -15.87 -22.66 27.00
N ALA A 245 -16.29 -22.96 28.23
CA ALA A 245 -17.47 -23.81 28.50
C ALA A 245 -18.74 -23.18 27.93
N THR A 246 -18.92 -21.88 28.14
CA THR A 246 -20.05 -21.10 27.61
C THR A 246 -20.07 -21.12 26.08
N LYS A 247 -18.92 -20.89 25.43
CA LYS A 247 -18.78 -20.95 23.97
C LYS A 247 -19.24 -22.30 23.41
N LYS A 248 -18.96 -23.39 24.13
CA LYS A 248 -19.25 -24.75 23.70
C LYS A 248 -20.61 -25.29 24.14
N GLY A 249 -21.38 -24.53 24.92
CA GLY A 249 -22.71 -24.95 25.36
C GLY A 249 -22.70 -25.92 26.56
N HIS A 250 -21.61 -26.00 27.32
CA HIS A 250 -21.47 -26.98 28.41
C HIS A 250 -22.05 -26.46 29.72
N LEU A 251 -23.39 -26.45 29.86
CA LEU A 251 -24.11 -25.89 31.02
C LEU A 251 -23.60 -26.44 32.36
N GLY A 252 -23.47 -27.77 32.51
CA GLY A 252 -23.02 -28.35 33.78
C GLY A 252 -21.62 -27.88 34.21
N ILE A 253 -20.74 -27.54 33.26
CA ILE A 253 -19.41 -26.98 33.56
C ILE A 253 -19.55 -25.51 33.97
N VAL A 254 -20.39 -24.73 33.27
CA VAL A 254 -20.71 -23.34 33.63
C VAL A 254 -21.22 -23.27 35.07
N GLU A 255 -22.15 -24.14 35.46
CA GLU A 255 -22.70 -24.20 36.81
C GLU A 255 -21.61 -24.49 37.86
N VAL A 256 -20.75 -25.49 37.62
CA VAL A 256 -19.66 -25.84 38.53
C VAL A 256 -18.68 -24.66 38.69
N LEU A 257 -18.26 -24.04 37.58
CA LEU A 257 -17.31 -22.93 37.60
C LEU A 257 -17.85 -21.71 38.36
N LEU A 258 -19.12 -21.35 38.15
CA LEU A 258 -19.74 -20.23 38.87
C LEU A 258 -19.94 -20.54 40.36
N ASN A 259 -20.27 -21.79 40.72
CA ASN A 259 -20.43 -22.18 42.11
C ASN A 259 -19.11 -22.16 42.90
N VAL A 260 -17.96 -22.38 42.24
CA VAL A 260 -16.63 -22.23 42.86
C VAL A 260 -16.07 -20.80 42.79
N GLY A 261 -16.86 -19.84 42.29
CA GLY A 261 -16.52 -18.42 42.31
C GLY A 261 -15.79 -17.89 41.07
N ALA A 262 -15.91 -18.55 39.91
CA ALA A 262 -15.44 -17.96 38.64
C ALA A 262 -16.10 -16.60 38.40
N ASN A 263 -15.33 -15.59 38.03
CA ASN A 263 -15.85 -14.26 37.75
C ASN A 263 -16.68 -14.26 36.47
N ILE A 264 -17.99 -14.06 36.64
CA ILE A 264 -19.01 -14.12 35.58
C ILE A 264 -18.83 -13.05 34.49
N ASP A 265 -18.21 -11.92 34.83
CA ASP A 265 -18.05 -10.76 33.94
C ASP A 265 -16.63 -10.62 33.38
N ASN A 266 -15.75 -11.62 33.60
CA ASN A 266 -14.46 -11.67 32.93
C ASN A 266 -14.65 -11.60 31.41
N CYS A 267 -13.88 -10.74 30.76
CA CYS A 267 -13.99 -10.50 29.33
C CYS A 267 -12.73 -10.93 28.57
N ASN A 268 -12.93 -11.39 27.34
CA ASN A 268 -11.82 -11.64 26.42
C ASN A 268 -11.18 -10.32 25.92
N ARG A 269 -10.17 -10.40 25.05
CA ARG A 269 -9.54 -9.22 24.44
C ARG A 269 -10.49 -8.32 23.64
N ASN A 270 -11.63 -8.84 23.19
CA ASN A 270 -12.65 -8.07 22.47
C ASN A 270 -13.66 -7.40 23.42
N GLY A 271 -13.49 -7.51 24.75
CA GLY A 271 -14.44 -6.99 25.73
C GLY A 271 -15.67 -7.88 25.93
N GLN A 272 -15.75 -9.04 25.27
CA GLN A 272 -16.91 -9.91 25.35
C GLN A 272 -16.89 -10.74 26.63
N THR A 273 -18.00 -10.79 27.34
CA THR A 273 -18.23 -11.66 28.52
C THR A 273 -18.77 -13.03 28.12
N ALA A 274 -18.89 -13.94 29.09
CA ALA A 274 -19.59 -15.21 28.89
C ALA A 274 -21.03 -14.99 28.37
N LEU A 275 -21.74 -13.97 28.88
CA LEU A 275 -23.10 -13.65 28.44
C LEU A 275 -23.16 -13.24 26.96
N HIS A 276 -22.22 -12.45 26.45
CA HIS A 276 -22.15 -12.11 25.02
C HIS A 276 -22.05 -13.36 24.13
N ILE A 277 -21.22 -14.31 24.51
CA ILE A 277 -20.99 -15.53 23.74
C ILE A 277 -22.17 -16.48 23.85
N ALA A 278 -22.75 -16.66 25.04
CA ALA A 278 -23.97 -17.44 25.20
C ALA A 278 -25.08 -16.87 24.32
N SER A 279 -25.21 -15.55 24.30
CA SER A 279 -26.18 -14.83 23.48
C SER A 279 -25.95 -14.99 21.98
N SER A 280 -24.70 -14.81 21.52
CA SER A 280 -24.35 -14.95 20.11
C SER A 280 -24.45 -16.38 19.58
N ASN A 281 -24.40 -17.39 20.45
CA ASN A 281 -24.50 -18.80 20.06
C ASN A 281 -25.90 -19.39 20.30
N GLY A 282 -26.82 -18.63 20.89
CA GLY A 282 -28.19 -19.09 21.14
C GLY A 282 -28.32 -20.07 22.31
N HIS A 283 -27.38 -20.08 23.27
CA HIS A 283 -27.39 -21.01 24.40
C HIS A 283 -28.35 -20.54 25.50
N VAL A 284 -29.66 -20.68 25.28
CA VAL A 284 -30.74 -20.14 26.13
C VAL A 284 -30.60 -20.53 27.61
N GLU A 285 -30.35 -21.80 27.91
CA GLU A 285 -30.21 -22.28 29.30
C GLU A 285 -29.01 -21.64 30.01
N ILE A 286 -27.89 -21.46 29.29
CA ILE A 286 -26.70 -20.80 29.82
C ILE A 286 -26.95 -19.31 30.01
N VAL A 287 -27.63 -18.64 29.07
CA VAL A 287 -28.04 -17.23 29.22
C VAL A 287 -28.90 -17.08 30.47
N HIS A 288 -29.92 -17.92 30.64
CA HIS A 288 -30.79 -17.90 31.80
C HIS A 288 -29.99 -18.09 33.10
N HIS A 289 -29.09 -19.08 33.13
CA HIS A 289 -28.25 -19.34 34.29
C HIS A 289 -27.31 -18.17 34.62
N LEU A 290 -26.60 -17.62 33.63
CA LEU A 290 -25.69 -16.49 33.80
C LEU A 290 -26.42 -15.24 34.32
N VAL A 291 -27.56 -14.90 33.72
CA VAL A 291 -28.36 -13.74 34.17
C VAL A 291 -28.93 -13.98 35.58
N SER A 292 -29.35 -15.21 35.90
CA SER A 292 -29.82 -15.55 37.26
C SER A 292 -28.73 -15.42 38.33
N LYS A 293 -27.47 -15.58 37.95
CA LYS A 293 -26.28 -15.43 38.81
C LYS A 293 -25.73 -14.01 38.83
N GLY A 294 -26.39 -13.05 38.17
CA GLY A 294 -26.04 -11.63 38.22
C GLY A 294 -25.07 -11.16 37.13
N ALA A 295 -24.93 -11.89 36.01
CA ALA A 295 -24.20 -11.39 34.84
C ALA A 295 -24.79 -10.07 34.36
N GLN A 296 -23.94 -9.10 33.99
CA GLN A 296 -24.38 -7.77 33.58
C GLN A 296 -24.94 -7.79 32.14
N PRO A 297 -26.26 -7.65 31.91
CA PRO A 297 -26.86 -7.76 30.57
C PRO A 297 -26.61 -6.53 29.69
N GLU A 298 -26.16 -5.42 30.27
CA GLU A 298 -25.86 -4.16 29.57
C GLU A 298 -24.36 -3.92 29.39
N LYS A 299 -23.51 -4.83 29.88
CA LYS A 299 -22.07 -4.68 29.69
C LYS A 299 -21.78 -4.73 28.19
N CYS A 300 -21.10 -3.71 27.70
CA CYS A 300 -20.71 -3.59 26.31
C CYS A 300 -19.34 -4.24 26.04
N ASP A 301 -19.19 -4.81 24.85
CA ASP A 301 -17.89 -5.20 24.31
C ASP A 301 -17.12 -4.00 23.72
N ASN A 302 -15.95 -4.25 23.13
CA ASN A 302 -15.12 -3.21 22.53
C ASN A 302 -15.77 -2.52 21.31
N THR A 303 -16.91 -2.99 20.81
CA THR A 303 -17.69 -2.38 19.73
C THR A 303 -18.97 -1.70 20.22
N ASN A 304 -19.11 -1.56 21.54
CA ASN A 304 -20.33 -1.13 22.23
C ASN A 304 -21.52 -2.07 22.01
N MET A 305 -21.29 -3.30 21.54
CA MET A 305 -22.35 -4.30 21.41
C MET A 305 -22.69 -4.88 22.78
N THR A 306 -23.97 -5.10 23.04
CA THR A 306 -24.48 -5.76 24.24
C THR A 306 -24.77 -7.24 23.94
N PRO A 307 -24.94 -8.10 24.96
CA PRO A 307 -25.43 -9.46 24.75
C PRO A 307 -26.78 -9.50 24.02
N LEU A 308 -27.65 -8.51 24.23
CA LEU A 308 -28.91 -8.38 23.50
C LEU A 308 -28.65 -8.14 22.00
N SER A 309 -27.77 -7.20 21.65
CA SER A 309 -27.45 -6.90 20.25
C SER A 309 -26.79 -8.10 19.55
N CYS A 310 -25.92 -8.85 20.24
CA CYS A 310 -25.38 -10.11 19.73
C CYS A 310 -26.46 -11.16 19.43
N ALA A 311 -27.43 -11.34 20.33
CA ALA A 311 -28.53 -12.29 20.13
C ALA A 311 -29.43 -11.86 18.97
N SER A 312 -29.73 -10.56 18.88
CA SER A 312 -30.55 -9.99 17.81
C SER A 312 -29.93 -10.17 16.44
N GLN A 313 -28.63 -9.88 16.32
CA GLN A 313 -27.87 -10.05 15.08
C GLN A 313 -27.90 -11.50 14.57
N LYS A 314 -27.91 -12.47 15.48
CA LYS A 314 -27.93 -13.90 15.14
C LYS A 314 -29.34 -14.48 15.09
N GLY A 315 -30.37 -13.66 15.35
CA GLY A 315 -31.78 -14.05 15.28
C GLY A 315 -32.24 -15.00 16.39
N HIS A 316 -31.56 -15.02 17.54
CA HIS A 316 -31.88 -15.91 18.65
C HIS A 316 -33.02 -15.34 19.51
N LEU A 317 -34.27 -15.49 19.04
CA LEU A 317 -35.45 -14.93 19.70
C LEU A 317 -35.57 -15.32 21.18
N GLU A 318 -35.47 -16.60 21.54
CA GLU A 318 -35.61 -17.05 22.93
C GLU A 318 -34.57 -16.42 23.87
N VAL A 319 -33.35 -16.18 23.37
CA VAL A 319 -32.31 -15.46 24.11
C VAL A 319 -32.69 -13.98 24.28
N VAL A 320 -33.15 -13.33 23.21
CA VAL A 320 -33.64 -11.95 23.24
C VAL A 320 -34.76 -11.82 24.28
N GLU A 321 -35.73 -12.73 24.26
CA GLU A 321 -36.83 -12.76 25.23
C GLU A 321 -36.33 -12.89 26.67
N CYS A 322 -35.39 -13.81 26.90
CA CYS A 322 -34.79 -14.02 28.22
C CYS A 322 -34.10 -12.75 28.75
N ILE A 323 -33.31 -12.09 27.91
CA ILE A 323 -32.51 -10.91 28.30
C ILE A 323 -33.42 -9.68 28.51
N VAL A 324 -34.38 -9.45 27.62
CA VAL A 324 -35.34 -8.33 27.72
C VAL A 324 -36.26 -8.50 28.93
N ASN A 325 -36.78 -9.69 29.19
CA ASN A 325 -37.63 -9.94 30.37
C ASN A 325 -36.87 -9.76 31.70
N LYS A 326 -35.53 -9.70 31.68
CA LYS A 326 -34.68 -9.41 32.84
C LYS A 326 -34.31 -7.92 32.95
N GLY A 327 -34.87 -7.06 32.11
CA GLY A 327 -34.78 -5.61 32.20
C GLY A 327 -33.61 -4.98 31.46
N ALA A 328 -32.99 -5.69 30.51
CA ALA A 328 -31.92 -5.12 29.69
C ALA A 328 -32.45 -3.98 28.79
N GLY A 329 -31.71 -2.86 28.75
CA GLY A 329 -32.00 -1.76 27.83
C GLY A 329 -32.03 -2.20 26.37
N ILE A 330 -33.16 -1.94 25.70
CA ILE A 330 -33.41 -2.31 24.29
C ILE A 330 -32.76 -1.29 23.33
N ASP A 331 -32.62 -0.05 23.78
CA ASP A 331 -32.21 1.10 22.96
C ASP A 331 -30.71 1.42 23.08
N ILE A 332 -29.91 0.47 23.60
CA ILE A 332 -28.45 0.64 23.69
C ILE A 332 -27.85 0.56 22.29
N VAL A 333 -27.02 1.54 21.95
CA VAL A 333 -26.39 1.67 20.64
C VAL A 333 -24.95 1.16 20.60
N ASP A 334 -24.59 0.52 19.50
CA ASP A 334 -23.21 0.16 19.19
C ASP A 334 -22.37 1.39 18.76
N LYS A 335 -21.11 1.16 18.38
CA LYS A 335 -20.21 2.22 17.90
C LYS A 335 -20.70 2.95 16.63
N ASN A 336 -21.59 2.33 15.85
CA ASN A 336 -22.17 2.91 14.63
C ASN A 336 -23.53 3.59 14.91
N GLY A 337 -23.95 3.68 16.16
CA GLY A 337 -25.26 4.21 16.52
C GLY A 337 -26.40 3.26 16.13
N LEU A 338 -26.15 1.95 16.11
CA LEU A 338 -27.14 0.91 15.80
C LEU A 338 -27.64 0.24 17.08
N THR A 339 -28.96 0.13 17.24
CA THR A 339 -29.59 -0.61 18.34
C THR A 339 -29.74 -2.08 17.98
N ALA A 340 -30.13 -2.90 18.96
CA ALA A 340 -30.47 -4.31 18.73
C ALA A 340 -31.59 -4.48 17.69
N LEU A 341 -32.48 -3.49 17.51
CA LEU A 341 -33.54 -3.48 16.50
C LEU A 341 -32.98 -3.37 15.07
N HIS A 342 -31.98 -2.50 14.86
CA HIS A 342 -31.42 -2.23 13.52
C HIS A 342 -30.72 -3.44 12.90
N ILE A 343 -30.16 -4.31 13.74
CA ILE A 343 -29.40 -5.49 13.31
C ILE A 343 -30.18 -6.80 13.47
N ALA A 344 -31.45 -6.72 13.88
CA ALA A 344 -32.27 -7.88 14.22
C ALA A 344 -32.80 -8.63 12.97
N SER A 345 -32.97 -9.94 13.11
CA SER A 345 -33.78 -10.73 12.17
C SER A 345 -35.28 -10.44 12.35
N PHE A 346 -36.10 -10.75 11.34
CA PHE A 346 -37.54 -10.44 11.31
C PHE A 346 -38.30 -10.80 12.59
N LYS A 347 -38.16 -12.04 13.10
CA LYS A 347 -38.85 -12.48 14.32
C LYS A 347 -38.41 -11.71 15.58
N VAL A 348 -37.16 -11.29 15.61
CA VAL A 348 -36.61 -10.49 16.70
C VAL A 348 -37.10 -9.04 16.61
N VAL A 349 -37.20 -8.48 15.41
CA VAL A 349 -37.79 -7.15 15.16
C VAL A 349 -39.22 -7.07 15.69
N GLU A 350 -40.04 -8.08 15.40
CA GLU A 350 -41.43 -8.15 15.87
C GLU A 350 -41.51 -8.05 17.41
N TYR A 351 -40.72 -8.85 18.11
CA TYR A 351 -40.68 -8.88 19.56
C TYR A 351 -40.12 -7.59 20.19
N ILE A 352 -39.03 -7.05 19.65
CA ILE A 352 -38.39 -5.84 20.18
C ILE A 352 -39.34 -4.64 20.08
N LEU A 353 -40.05 -4.50 18.96
CA LEU A 353 -41.06 -3.44 18.78
C LEU A 353 -42.28 -3.65 19.69
N TYR A 354 -42.72 -4.90 19.90
CA TYR A 354 -43.79 -5.20 20.87
C TYR A 354 -43.43 -4.75 22.30
N LYS A 355 -42.16 -4.84 22.70
CA LYS A 355 -41.67 -4.44 24.03
C LYS A 355 -41.43 -2.93 24.20
N GLY A 356 -41.69 -2.13 23.18
CA GLY A 356 -41.74 -0.66 23.30
C GLY A 356 -40.48 0.10 22.89
N ALA A 357 -39.66 -0.45 21.99
CA ALA A 357 -38.63 0.34 21.31
C ALA A 357 -39.28 1.56 20.63
N GLY A 358 -38.70 2.75 20.80
CA GLY A 358 -39.29 4.00 20.31
C GLY A 358 -39.49 4.02 18.80
N ILE A 359 -40.61 4.59 18.33
CA ILE A 359 -40.99 4.65 16.89
C ILE A 359 -39.89 5.30 16.02
N GLY A 360 -39.18 6.31 16.54
CA GLY A 360 -38.05 6.94 15.82
C GLY A 360 -36.82 6.05 15.59
N ILE A 361 -36.73 4.90 16.28
CA ILE A 361 -35.74 3.83 16.03
C ILE A 361 -36.23 2.96 14.86
N GLY A 362 -37.55 2.85 14.66
CA GLY A 362 -38.18 2.18 13.54
C GLY A 362 -37.85 2.81 12.18
N ASP A 363 -37.65 4.13 12.11
CA ASP A 363 -37.32 4.81 10.85
C ASP A 363 -35.94 4.39 10.32
N LYS A 364 -34.91 4.36 11.18
CA LYS A 364 -33.57 3.90 10.77
C LYS A 364 -33.55 2.39 10.50
N ALA A 365 -34.37 1.61 11.20
CA ALA A 365 -34.61 0.21 10.85
C ALA A 365 -35.26 0.04 9.47
N LEU A 366 -36.19 0.94 9.11
CA LEU A 366 -36.87 0.92 7.82
C LEU A 366 -35.88 1.19 6.68
N HIS A 367 -34.98 2.17 6.84
CA HIS A 367 -33.91 2.44 5.87
C HIS A 367 -33.03 1.21 5.62
N ILE A 368 -32.54 0.57 6.70
CA ILE A 368 -31.68 -0.61 6.60
C ILE A 368 -32.43 -1.79 5.97
N ALA A 369 -33.66 -2.05 6.41
CA ALA A 369 -34.48 -3.14 5.88
C ALA A 369 -34.81 -2.94 4.40
N SER A 370 -35.03 -1.69 3.97
CA SER A 370 -35.23 -1.34 2.57
C SER A 370 -33.96 -1.55 1.74
N LEU A 371 -32.79 -1.17 2.25
CA LEU A 371 -31.51 -1.35 1.56
C LEU A 371 -31.12 -2.83 1.40
N GLU A 372 -31.34 -3.64 2.45
CA GLU A 372 -30.90 -5.05 2.52
C GLU A 372 -31.94 -6.05 1.98
N GLY A 373 -33.11 -5.56 1.54
CA GLY A 373 -34.11 -6.40 0.88
C GLY A 373 -35.01 -7.20 1.82
N HIS A 374 -35.27 -6.70 3.02
CA HIS A 374 -36.11 -7.39 4.01
C HIS A 374 -37.57 -6.95 3.96
N LEU A 375 -38.30 -7.38 2.92
CA LEU A 375 -39.70 -6.97 2.66
C LEU A 375 -40.64 -7.17 3.85
N ASP A 376 -40.53 -8.29 4.56
CA ASP A 376 -41.39 -8.57 5.72
C ASP A 376 -41.15 -7.58 6.86
N ILE A 377 -39.88 -7.22 7.11
CA ILE A 377 -39.50 -6.19 8.10
C ILE A 377 -40.05 -4.84 7.68
N VAL A 378 -39.92 -4.47 6.40
CA VAL A 378 -40.47 -3.22 5.86
C VAL A 378 -41.98 -3.15 6.08
N LYS A 379 -42.74 -4.19 5.68
CA LYS A 379 -44.20 -4.25 5.87
C LYS A 379 -44.59 -4.09 7.33
N TYR A 380 -43.88 -4.77 8.22
CA TYR A 380 -44.15 -4.67 9.64
C TYR A 380 -43.86 -3.27 10.20
N LEU A 381 -42.71 -2.68 9.88
CA LEU A 381 -42.34 -1.34 10.34
C LEU A 381 -43.32 -0.27 9.86
N VAL A 382 -43.72 -0.31 8.58
CA VAL A 382 -44.73 0.60 8.03
C VAL A 382 -46.08 0.41 8.72
N SER A 383 -46.50 -0.82 9.00
CA SER A 383 -47.74 -1.10 9.76
C SER A 383 -47.73 -0.56 11.20
N LYS A 384 -46.54 -0.33 11.77
CA LYS A 384 -46.34 0.27 13.10
C LYS A 384 -46.17 1.80 13.07
N GLY A 385 -46.27 2.41 11.88
CA GLY A 385 -46.22 3.86 11.71
C GLY A 385 -44.82 4.44 11.49
N ALA A 386 -43.86 3.66 10.98
CA ALA A 386 -42.57 4.20 10.54
C ALA A 386 -42.76 5.24 9.42
N GLU A 387 -42.01 6.34 9.47
CA GLU A 387 -42.15 7.46 8.53
C GLU A 387 -41.48 7.15 7.18
N LEU A 388 -42.27 7.07 6.11
CA LEU A 388 -41.79 6.76 4.75
C LEU A 388 -40.88 7.85 4.13
N GLU A 389 -41.03 9.09 4.57
CA GLU A 389 -40.29 10.26 4.05
C GLU A 389 -39.17 10.72 4.97
N ARG A 390 -38.94 10.01 6.07
CA ARG A 390 -37.81 10.30 6.95
C ARG A 390 -36.54 10.10 6.15
N LEU A 391 -35.61 11.04 6.30
CA LEU A 391 -34.30 10.98 5.66
C LEU A 391 -33.27 10.37 6.61
N ASP A 392 -32.40 9.51 6.09
CA ASP A 392 -31.21 9.02 6.79
C ASP A 392 -30.09 10.08 6.85
N ASN A 393 -28.92 9.67 7.33
CA ASN A 393 -27.75 10.55 7.46
C ASN A 393 -27.18 11.01 6.11
N ASP A 394 -27.44 10.26 5.03
CA ASP A 394 -27.06 10.58 3.66
C ASP A 394 -28.18 11.31 2.90
N TYR A 395 -29.24 11.70 3.63
CA TYR A 395 -30.44 12.34 3.14
C TYR A 395 -31.24 11.46 2.18
N TRP A 396 -31.30 10.15 2.37
CA TRP A 396 -32.06 9.23 1.52
C TRP A 396 -33.31 8.76 2.24
N THR A 397 -34.40 8.53 1.49
CA THR A 397 -35.60 7.87 2.02
C THR A 397 -35.48 6.36 1.89
N PRO A 398 -36.31 5.56 2.59
CA PRO A 398 -36.38 4.12 2.38
C PRO A 398 -36.65 3.72 0.91
N LEU A 399 -37.40 4.54 0.16
CA LEU A 399 -37.61 4.29 -1.27
C LEU A 399 -36.32 4.44 -2.09
N HIS A 400 -35.49 5.44 -1.78
CA HIS A 400 -34.18 5.58 -2.43
C HIS A 400 -33.30 4.35 -2.16
N LEU A 401 -33.24 3.89 -0.91
CA LEU A 401 -32.43 2.75 -0.50
C LEU A 401 -32.96 1.42 -1.07
N ALA A 402 -34.28 1.21 -1.10
CA ALA A 402 -34.89 0.03 -1.74
C ALA A 402 -34.53 -0.05 -3.21
N LEU A 403 -34.63 1.09 -3.90
CA LEU A 403 -34.24 1.17 -5.29
C LEU A 403 -32.74 0.98 -5.44
N ASP A 404 -31.88 1.58 -4.61
CA ASP A 404 -30.43 1.40 -4.70
C ASP A 404 -29.98 -0.06 -4.49
N GLY A 405 -30.52 -0.73 -3.47
CA GLY A 405 -30.34 -2.16 -3.19
C GLY A 405 -30.95 -3.09 -4.24
N GLY A 406 -31.87 -2.58 -5.07
CA GLY A 406 -32.48 -3.34 -6.19
C GLY A 406 -33.72 -4.12 -5.83
N HIS A 407 -34.37 -3.76 -4.72
CA HIS A 407 -35.54 -4.41 -4.18
C HIS A 407 -36.82 -3.73 -4.71
N LEU A 408 -37.22 -4.08 -5.94
CA LEU A 408 -38.39 -3.50 -6.61
C LEU A 408 -39.71 -3.84 -5.89
N ASP A 409 -39.79 -5.01 -5.28
CA ASP A 409 -40.91 -5.46 -4.45
C ASP A 409 -41.12 -4.56 -3.21
N ILE A 410 -40.02 -4.14 -2.57
CA ILE A 410 -40.03 -3.17 -1.49
C ILE A 410 -40.43 -1.79 -2.01
N ALA A 411 -39.88 -1.36 -3.16
CA ALA A 411 -40.24 -0.08 -3.76
C ALA A 411 -41.75 0.00 -4.11
N GLU A 412 -42.31 -1.08 -4.67
CA GLU A 412 -43.75 -1.19 -4.97
C GLU A 412 -44.60 -1.10 -3.72
N TYR A 413 -44.20 -1.80 -2.66
CA TYR A 413 -44.89 -1.72 -1.38
C TYR A 413 -44.84 -0.30 -0.79
N LEU A 414 -43.67 0.33 -0.73
CA LEU A 414 -43.51 1.68 -0.18
C LEU A 414 -44.35 2.71 -0.95
N LEU A 415 -44.38 2.63 -2.29
CA LEU A 415 -45.22 3.50 -3.13
C LEU A 415 -46.72 3.27 -2.89
N THR A 416 -47.13 2.01 -2.70
CA THR A 416 -48.53 1.65 -2.38
C THR A 416 -48.98 2.25 -1.04
N GLU A 417 -48.08 2.30 -0.06
CA GLU A 417 -48.31 2.90 1.27
C GLU A 417 -48.18 4.43 1.27
N GLY A 418 -47.91 5.05 0.12
CA GLY A 418 -47.93 6.50 -0.07
C GLY A 418 -46.57 7.19 -0.02
N ALA A 419 -45.45 6.47 -0.19
CA ALA A 419 -44.14 7.09 -0.36
C ALA A 419 -44.10 7.99 -1.60
N ASN A 420 -43.51 9.17 -1.47
CA ASN A 420 -43.40 10.13 -2.57
C ASN A 420 -42.21 9.79 -3.48
N ILE A 421 -42.52 9.36 -4.70
CA ILE A 421 -41.55 9.00 -5.75
C ILE A 421 -40.60 10.15 -6.13
N ASN A 422 -40.99 11.40 -5.87
CA ASN A 422 -40.25 12.60 -6.25
C ASN A 422 -39.56 13.28 -5.07
N THR A 423 -39.49 12.63 -3.91
CA THR A 423 -38.72 13.14 -2.77
C THR A 423 -37.25 13.29 -3.17
N CYS A 424 -36.66 14.42 -2.80
CA CYS A 424 -35.27 14.73 -3.07
C CYS A 424 -34.42 14.36 -1.88
N GLY A 425 -33.35 13.61 -2.13
CA GLY A 425 -32.26 13.43 -1.20
C GLY A 425 -31.17 14.50 -1.34
N LYS A 426 -29.95 14.13 -0.94
CA LYS A 426 -28.79 15.03 -1.00
C LYS A 426 -28.58 15.62 -2.39
N GLY A 427 -28.43 16.94 -2.48
CA GLY A 427 -28.18 17.64 -3.74
C GLY A 427 -29.38 17.70 -4.68
N GLY A 428 -30.61 17.46 -4.19
CA GLY A 428 -31.82 17.48 -5.02
C GLY A 428 -32.06 16.19 -5.81
N TYR A 429 -31.30 15.13 -5.57
CA TYR A 429 -31.43 13.86 -6.29
C TYR A 429 -32.74 13.15 -5.95
N THR A 430 -33.49 12.75 -6.98
CA THR A 430 -34.61 11.81 -6.84
C THR A 430 -34.15 10.38 -7.14
N ALA A 431 -34.99 9.40 -6.81
CA ALA A 431 -34.78 8.01 -7.21
C ALA A 431 -34.51 7.84 -8.72
N LEU A 432 -35.18 8.64 -9.55
CA LEU A 432 -34.98 8.64 -11.01
C LEU A 432 -33.59 9.14 -11.40
N HIS A 433 -33.09 10.20 -10.76
CA HIS A 433 -31.74 10.70 -11.00
C HIS A 433 -30.67 9.65 -10.66
N SER A 434 -30.82 8.97 -9.52
CA SER A 434 -29.90 7.91 -9.11
C SER A 434 -29.93 6.73 -10.08
N ALA A 435 -31.12 6.28 -10.50
CA ALA A 435 -31.27 5.20 -11.48
C ALA A 435 -30.70 5.56 -12.85
N SER A 436 -30.95 6.78 -13.34
CA SER A 436 -30.42 7.29 -14.61
C SER A 436 -28.91 7.48 -14.59
N LYS A 437 -28.33 7.91 -13.47
CA LYS A 437 -26.86 8.00 -13.30
C LYS A 437 -26.20 6.62 -13.28
N ALA A 438 -26.79 5.68 -12.54
CA ALA A 438 -26.26 4.31 -12.38
C ALA A 438 -26.40 3.44 -13.64
N GLY A 439 -27.25 3.83 -14.60
CA GLY A 439 -27.48 3.05 -15.82
C GLY A 439 -28.48 1.91 -15.65
N ASN A 440 -29.32 1.94 -14.61
CA ASN A 440 -30.27 0.87 -14.35
C ASN A 440 -31.59 1.06 -15.11
N ILE A 441 -31.70 0.45 -16.29
CA ILE A 441 -32.86 0.57 -17.17
C ILE A 441 -34.16 0.07 -16.55
N ASP A 442 -34.13 -1.03 -15.79
CA ASP A 442 -35.35 -1.63 -15.23
C ASP A 442 -35.93 -0.74 -14.14
N ARG A 443 -35.07 -0.16 -13.29
CA ARG A 443 -35.48 0.85 -12.31
C ARG A 443 -36.03 2.11 -12.97
N VAL A 444 -35.40 2.60 -14.04
CA VAL A 444 -35.93 3.75 -14.80
C VAL A 444 -37.30 3.45 -15.40
N LYS A 445 -37.47 2.31 -16.10
CA LYS A 445 -38.77 1.91 -16.66
C LYS A 445 -39.84 1.81 -15.58
N TYR A 446 -39.50 1.21 -14.45
CA TYR A 446 -40.39 1.10 -13.30
C TYR A 446 -40.80 2.49 -12.79
N LEU A 447 -39.84 3.38 -12.49
CA LEU A 447 -40.13 4.74 -12.01
C LEU A 447 -40.95 5.57 -13.01
N THR A 448 -40.65 5.46 -14.31
CA THR A 448 -41.44 6.10 -15.38
C THR A 448 -42.87 5.54 -15.43
N SER A 449 -43.05 4.22 -15.25
CA SER A 449 -44.39 3.60 -15.20
C SER A 449 -45.22 4.09 -13.99
N GLN A 450 -44.54 4.43 -12.89
CA GLN A 450 -45.14 5.00 -11.68
C GLN A 450 -45.29 6.54 -11.74
N ARG A 451 -45.13 7.14 -12.93
CA ARG A 451 -45.28 8.59 -13.19
C ARG A 451 -44.35 9.49 -12.36
N ALA A 452 -43.10 9.07 -12.16
CA ALA A 452 -42.06 9.96 -11.63
C ALA A 452 -41.94 11.25 -12.46
N GLU A 453 -41.65 12.38 -11.80
CA GLU A 453 -41.40 13.67 -12.47
C GLU A 453 -40.08 13.59 -13.24
N LEU A 454 -40.16 13.49 -14.57
CA LEU A 454 -39.01 13.22 -15.43
C LEU A 454 -38.07 14.44 -15.59
N ASP A 455 -38.63 15.65 -15.57
CA ASP A 455 -37.92 16.94 -15.74
C ASP A 455 -37.52 17.60 -14.41
N LYS A 456 -37.72 16.90 -13.30
CA LYS A 456 -37.21 17.38 -12.01
C LYS A 456 -35.71 17.59 -12.11
N SER A 457 -35.22 18.72 -11.61
CA SER A 457 -33.80 19.05 -11.60
C SER A 457 -33.19 18.91 -10.21
N THR A 458 -31.91 18.50 -10.17
CA THR A 458 -31.09 18.53 -8.95
C THR A 458 -30.78 19.97 -8.54
N ASP A 459 -30.15 20.17 -7.38
CA ASP A 459 -29.73 21.50 -6.91
C ASP A 459 -28.79 22.19 -7.93
N ASP A 460 -28.01 21.41 -8.65
CA ASP A 460 -27.09 21.84 -9.73
C ASP A 460 -27.77 21.94 -11.10
N GLY A 461 -29.08 21.68 -11.19
CA GLY A 461 -29.88 21.79 -12.41
C GLY A 461 -29.86 20.55 -13.31
N TRP A 462 -29.26 19.44 -12.88
CA TRP A 462 -29.22 18.22 -13.69
C TRP A 462 -30.58 17.54 -13.70
N THR A 463 -31.08 17.17 -14.88
CA THR A 463 -32.24 16.28 -15.05
C THR A 463 -31.80 14.83 -15.21
N ALA A 464 -32.73 13.88 -15.06
CA ALA A 464 -32.50 12.47 -15.36
C ALA A 464 -31.96 12.25 -16.79
N LEU A 465 -32.47 13.02 -17.76
CA LEU A 465 -32.00 12.99 -19.15
C LEU A 465 -30.55 13.46 -19.27
N SER A 466 -30.19 14.58 -18.63
CA SER A 466 -28.82 15.11 -18.67
C SER A 466 -27.79 14.14 -18.06
N LEU A 467 -28.15 13.44 -16.97
CA LEU A 467 -27.30 12.42 -16.36
C LEU A 467 -27.15 11.21 -17.29
N ALA A 468 -28.24 10.70 -17.85
CA ALA A 468 -28.20 9.57 -18.78
C ALA A 468 -27.37 9.90 -20.03
N SER A 469 -27.51 11.11 -20.57
CA SER A 469 -26.75 11.59 -21.72
C SER A 469 -25.27 11.76 -21.45
N PHE A 470 -24.88 12.25 -20.26
CA PHE A 470 -23.48 12.39 -19.87
C PHE A 470 -22.81 11.03 -19.64
N TRP A 471 -23.49 10.10 -18.95
CA TRP A 471 -22.94 8.79 -18.61
C TRP A 471 -23.06 7.75 -19.74
N GLY A 472 -23.74 8.08 -20.85
CA GLY A 472 -23.78 7.21 -22.04
C GLY A 472 -24.87 6.15 -22.04
N HIS A 473 -25.93 6.32 -21.25
CA HIS A 473 -26.98 5.32 -21.09
C HIS A 473 -28.07 5.43 -22.16
N LEU A 474 -27.76 4.99 -23.39
CA LEU A 474 -28.62 5.14 -24.57
C LEU A 474 -30.06 4.65 -24.38
N ASP A 475 -30.25 3.46 -23.80
CA ASP A 475 -31.60 2.91 -23.66
C ASP A 475 -32.41 3.63 -22.59
N ILE A 476 -31.76 4.20 -21.56
CA ILE A 476 -32.41 5.09 -20.59
C ILE A 476 -32.82 6.39 -21.28
N VAL A 477 -31.96 6.97 -22.12
CA VAL A 477 -32.30 8.15 -22.93
C VAL A 477 -33.55 7.88 -23.78
N LYS A 478 -33.62 6.75 -24.49
CA LYS A 478 -34.81 6.37 -25.27
C LYS A 478 -36.08 6.28 -24.40
N VAL A 479 -35.98 5.68 -23.21
CA VAL A 479 -37.13 5.56 -22.28
C VAL A 479 -37.59 6.94 -21.81
N LEU A 480 -36.67 7.81 -21.38
CA LEU A 480 -36.99 9.15 -20.89
C LEU A 480 -37.59 10.02 -22.00
N VAL A 481 -36.99 9.99 -23.19
CA VAL A 481 -37.46 10.76 -24.36
C VAL A 481 -38.86 10.31 -24.81
N ASN A 482 -39.13 9.01 -24.83
CA ASN A 482 -40.50 8.50 -25.08
C ASN A 482 -41.49 8.90 -23.98
N GLY A 483 -41.00 9.23 -22.78
CA GLY A 483 -41.79 9.74 -21.65
C GLY A 483 -42.18 11.22 -21.76
N GLY A 484 -41.69 11.94 -22.78
CA GLY A 484 -42.05 13.34 -23.03
C GLY A 484 -41.26 14.38 -22.22
N VAL A 485 -40.01 14.07 -21.87
CA VAL A 485 -39.08 15.03 -21.21
C VAL A 485 -38.78 16.24 -22.06
N GLU A 486 -38.51 17.37 -21.41
CA GLU A 486 -37.95 18.56 -22.02
C GLU A 486 -36.48 18.33 -22.43
N ILE A 487 -36.24 18.33 -23.74
CA ILE A 487 -34.99 17.87 -24.35
C ILE A 487 -33.80 18.81 -24.10
N ASP A 488 -34.06 20.12 -24.06
CA ASP A 488 -33.03 21.15 -24.00
C ASP A 488 -32.84 21.73 -22.58
N ASN A 489 -33.18 20.96 -21.55
CA ASN A 489 -33.00 21.41 -20.17
C ASN A 489 -31.52 21.59 -19.80
N GLU A 490 -31.19 22.75 -19.26
CA GLU A 490 -29.81 23.16 -18.97
C GLU A 490 -29.50 23.07 -17.46
N PRO A 491 -28.46 22.34 -17.03
CA PRO A 491 -27.93 22.44 -15.68
C PRO A 491 -27.28 23.82 -15.47
N ARG A 492 -26.85 24.13 -14.25
CA ARG A 492 -26.26 25.43 -13.86
C ARG A 492 -25.05 25.88 -14.69
N ASN A 493 -24.57 25.11 -15.68
CA ASN A 493 -23.50 25.50 -16.60
C ASN A 493 -23.99 25.81 -18.04
N GLY A 494 -25.30 25.76 -18.31
CA GLY A 494 -25.87 25.99 -19.65
C GLY A 494 -25.71 24.80 -20.61
N MET A 495 -25.36 23.60 -20.10
CA MET A 495 -24.99 22.46 -20.95
C MET A 495 -26.20 21.57 -21.25
N THR A 496 -26.74 21.62 -22.47
CA THR A 496 -27.85 20.74 -22.85
C THR A 496 -27.46 19.25 -22.83
N PRO A 497 -28.42 18.31 -22.74
CA PRO A 497 -28.14 16.87 -22.87
C PRO A 497 -27.41 16.53 -24.18
N LEU A 498 -27.69 17.26 -25.27
CA LEU A 498 -26.98 17.13 -26.54
C LEU A 498 -25.50 17.55 -26.41
N PHE A 499 -25.23 18.67 -25.73
CA PHE A 499 -23.86 19.12 -25.46
C PHE A 499 -23.09 18.09 -24.63
N LEU A 500 -23.71 17.55 -23.57
CA LEU A 500 -23.09 16.56 -22.68
C LEU A 500 -22.79 15.24 -23.40
N ALA A 501 -23.70 14.77 -24.27
CA ALA A 501 -23.48 13.59 -25.10
C ALA A 501 -22.36 13.81 -26.12
N ALA A 502 -22.30 14.99 -26.74
CA ALA A 502 -21.24 15.38 -27.67
C ALA A 502 -19.87 15.51 -26.99
N GLU A 503 -19.80 16.08 -25.78
CA GLU A 503 -18.57 16.17 -24.98
C GLU A 503 -17.98 14.77 -24.72
N ARG A 504 -18.85 13.82 -24.37
CA ARG A 504 -18.47 12.47 -23.93
C ARG A 504 -18.33 11.45 -25.06
N GLY A 505 -18.65 11.82 -26.30
CA GLY A 505 -18.47 10.93 -27.46
C GLY A 505 -19.62 9.94 -27.68
N HIS A 506 -20.82 10.19 -27.16
CA HIS A 506 -21.95 9.25 -27.22
C HIS A 506 -22.81 9.43 -28.48
N LEU A 507 -22.33 8.97 -29.65
CA LEU A 507 -23.01 9.15 -30.95
C LEU A 507 -24.48 8.71 -30.94
N GLY A 508 -24.78 7.50 -30.45
CA GLY A 508 -26.16 7.00 -30.45
C GLY A 508 -27.14 7.87 -29.65
N ILE A 509 -26.65 8.56 -28.61
CA ILE A 509 -27.46 9.51 -27.82
C ILE A 509 -27.64 10.81 -28.61
N VAL A 510 -26.58 11.32 -29.24
CA VAL A 510 -26.64 12.48 -30.14
C VAL A 510 -27.68 12.28 -31.24
N GLU A 511 -27.70 11.11 -31.88
CA GLU A 511 -28.67 10.76 -32.92
C GLU A 511 -30.11 10.79 -32.39
N VAL A 512 -30.37 10.15 -31.24
CA VAL A 512 -31.71 10.12 -30.62
C VAL A 512 -32.20 11.52 -30.26
N LEU A 513 -31.35 12.34 -29.61
CA LEU A 513 -31.71 13.69 -29.19
C LEU A 513 -32.02 14.60 -30.39
N LEU A 514 -31.22 14.55 -31.46
CA LEU A 514 -31.47 15.34 -32.67
C LEU A 514 -32.73 14.88 -33.41
N ASN A 515 -32.99 13.57 -33.46
CA ASN A 515 -34.19 13.04 -34.13
C ASN A 515 -35.49 13.45 -33.41
N VAL A 516 -35.43 13.73 -32.10
CA VAL A 516 -36.58 14.19 -31.31
C VAL A 516 -36.66 15.72 -31.22
N GLY A 517 -35.70 16.43 -31.83
CA GLY A 517 -35.76 17.88 -32.02
C GLY A 517 -34.93 18.70 -31.03
N ALA A 518 -33.88 18.13 -30.42
CA ALA A 518 -32.90 18.92 -29.66
C ALA A 518 -32.31 20.06 -30.52
N ASN A 519 -32.20 21.26 -29.98
CA ASN A 519 -31.59 22.36 -30.72
C ASN A 519 -30.08 22.17 -30.86
N ILE A 520 -29.65 21.95 -32.10
CA ILE A 520 -28.28 21.63 -32.47
C ILE A 520 -27.25 22.72 -32.13
N ASP A 521 -27.69 23.98 -32.11
CA ASP A 521 -26.83 25.15 -31.90
C ASP A 521 -26.98 25.75 -30.51
N ASN A 522 -27.68 25.09 -29.56
CA ASN A 522 -27.67 25.51 -28.17
C ASN A 522 -26.23 25.55 -27.64
N CYS A 523 -25.95 26.58 -26.85
CA CYS A 523 -24.60 26.86 -26.39
C CYS A 523 -24.54 26.99 -24.88
N ASN A 524 -23.43 26.56 -24.30
CA ASN A 524 -23.20 26.70 -22.87
C ASN A 524 -22.94 28.16 -22.48
N ARG A 525 -22.65 28.40 -21.19
CA ARG A 525 -22.34 29.76 -20.69
C ARG A 525 -21.14 30.41 -21.35
N ASP A 526 -20.24 29.67 -22.01
CA ASP A 526 -19.08 30.19 -22.73
C ASP A 526 -19.37 30.42 -24.22
N GLY A 527 -20.59 30.13 -24.69
CA GLY A 527 -20.97 30.21 -26.10
C GLY A 527 -20.59 28.99 -26.93
N LEU A 528 -20.09 27.92 -26.31
CA LEU A 528 -19.71 26.69 -27.01
C LEU A 528 -20.94 25.85 -27.35
N THR A 529 -21.06 25.44 -28.61
CA THR A 529 -22.07 24.47 -29.06
C THR A 529 -21.59 23.02 -28.96
N ALA A 530 -22.51 22.07 -29.17
CA ALA A 530 -22.16 20.65 -29.31
C ALA A 530 -21.09 20.40 -30.40
N LEU A 531 -21.11 21.20 -31.48
CA LEU A 531 -20.10 21.12 -32.54
C LEU A 531 -18.72 21.59 -32.04
N HIS A 532 -18.64 22.67 -31.26
CA HIS A 532 -17.36 23.14 -30.71
C HIS A 532 -16.69 22.06 -29.84
N ILE A 533 -17.44 21.47 -28.92
CA ILE A 533 -16.89 20.49 -27.98
C ILE A 533 -16.57 19.15 -28.67
N ALA A 534 -17.40 18.70 -29.62
CA ALA A 534 -17.10 17.53 -30.44
C ALA A 534 -15.84 17.74 -31.29
N SER A 535 -15.67 18.94 -31.87
CA SER A 535 -14.48 19.32 -32.63
C SER A 535 -13.23 19.44 -31.76
N SER A 536 -13.35 19.97 -30.54
CA SER A 536 -12.24 20.07 -29.58
C SER A 536 -11.81 18.70 -29.03
N ASN A 537 -12.72 17.74 -28.93
CA ASN A 537 -12.42 16.40 -28.39
C ASN A 537 -12.11 15.37 -29.48
N GLY A 538 -12.19 15.75 -30.77
CA GLY A 538 -11.87 14.88 -31.89
C GLY A 538 -12.91 13.81 -32.19
N HIS A 539 -14.18 14.02 -31.81
CA HIS A 539 -15.27 13.06 -32.03
C HIS A 539 -15.77 13.12 -33.49
N VAL A 540 -14.99 12.57 -34.41
CA VAL A 540 -15.18 12.66 -35.87
C VAL A 540 -16.60 12.28 -36.30
N GLU A 541 -17.13 11.15 -35.85
CA GLU A 541 -18.47 10.66 -36.23
C GLU A 541 -19.58 11.61 -35.74
N ILE A 542 -19.42 12.20 -34.55
CA ILE A 542 -20.36 13.18 -34.00
C ILE A 542 -20.26 14.49 -34.77
N VAL A 543 -19.06 14.95 -35.12
CA VAL A 543 -18.86 16.13 -35.97
C VAL A 543 -19.54 15.92 -37.33
N HIS A 544 -19.31 14.77 -37.98
CA HIS A 544 -19.99 14.43 -39.24
C HIS A 544 -21.51 14.48 -39.09
N HIS A 545 -22.04 13.87 -38.04
CA HIS A 545 -23.48 13.81 -37.81
C HIS A 545 -24.07 15.21 -37.56
N LEU A 546 -23.47 16.00 -36.66
CA LEU A 546 -23.91 17.37 -36.34
C LEU A 546 -23.89 18.27 -37.58
N VAL A 547 -22.81 18.25 -38.35
CA VAL A 547 -22.70 19.03 -39.59
C VAL A 547 -23.71 18.58 -40.63
N SER A 548 -23.93 17.26 -40.79
CA SER A 548 -24.94 16.74 -41.72
C SER A 548 -26.37 17.16 -41.37
N LYS A 549 -26.63 17.42 -40.08
CA LYS A 549 -27.91 17.90 -39.56
C LYS A 549 -28.01 19.44 -39.54
N GLY A 550 -27.00 20.14 -40.04
CA GLY A 550 -27.03 21.60 -40.24
C GLY A 550 -26.50 22.43 -39.08
N ALA A 551 -25.60 21.89 -38.24
CA ALA A 551 -24.91 22.67 -37.21
C ALA A 551 -24.13 23.85 -37.82
N GLN A 552 -24.14 25.01 -37.15
CA GLN A 552 -23.45 26.20 -37.65
C GLN A 552 -21.92 26.06 -37.55
N LEU A 553 -21.26 25.96 -38.71
CA LEU A 553 -19.81 25.76 -38.83
C LEU A 553 -18.97 26.96 -38.36
N ASP A 554 -19.48 28.18 -38.57
CA ASP A 554 -18.78 29.44 -38.28
C ASP A 554 -19.32 30.14 -37.03
N LYS A 555 -20.16 29.46 -36.25
CA LYS A 555 -20.66 30.03 -34.99
C LYS A 555 -19.47 30.21 -34.06
N CYS A 556 -19.35 31.42 -33.52
CA CYS A 556 -18.28 31.80 -32.63
C CYS A 556 -18.69 31.63 -31.16
N ASP A 557 -17.78 31.13 -30.34
CA ASP A 557 -17.89 31.19 -28.87
C ASP A 557 -17.71 32.64 -28.36
N LYS A 558 -17.80 32.85 -27.04
CA LYS A 558 -17.59 34.19 -26.45
C LYS A 558 -16.17 34.74 -26.63
N THR A 559 -15.22 33.96 -27.13
CA THR A 559 -13.84 34.35 -27.45
C THR A 559 -13.55 34.39 -28.96
N ASP A 560 -14.60 34.42 -29.77
CA ASP A 560 -14.56 34.44 -31.23
C ASP A 560 -13.90 33.21 -31.85
N LYS A 561 -13.88 32.08 -31.13
CA LYS A 561 -13.36 30.80 -31.64
C LYS A 561 -14.46 30.02 -32.33
N THR A 562 -14.14 29.47 -33.50
CA THR A 562 -15.01 28.55 -34.25
C THR A 562 -14.72 27.09 -33.89
N PRO A 563 -15.61 26.14 -34.22
CA PRO A 563 -15.32 24.71 -34.14
C PRO A 563 -14.05 24.30 -34.90
N LEU A 564 -13.79 24.94 -36.05
CA LEU A 564 -12.56 24.74 -36.82
C LEU A 564 -11.32 25.15 -36.00
N TYR A 565 -11.37 26.32 -35.34
CA TYR A 565 -10.30 26.76 -34.45
C TYR A 565 -10.05 25.74 -33.33
N CYS A 566 -11.10 25.23 -32.69
CA CYS A 566 -11.00 24.22 -31.64
C CYS A 566 -10.31 22.94 -32.15
N ALA A 567 -10.73 22.41 -33.30
CA ALA A 567 -10.13 21.20 -33.89
C ALA A 567 -8.66 21.41 -34.29
N SER A 568 -8.32 22.57 -34.86
CA SER A 568 -6.94 22.91 -35.22
C SER A 568 -6.03 23.11 -34.02
N ARG A 569 -6.55 23.63 -32.90
CA ARG A 569 -5.79 23.80 -31.66
C ARG A 569 -5.40 22.47 -31.03
N GLU A 570 -6.31 21.50 -31.04
CA GLU A 570 -6.12 20.18 -30.42
C GLU A 570 -5.53 19.15 -31.40
N GLY A 571 -5.26 19.54 -32.65
CA GLY A 571 -4.57 18.70 -33.65
C GLY A 571 -5.43 17.61 -34.28
N HIS A 572 -6.76 17.76 -34.30
CA HIS A 572 -7.68 16.76 -34.86
C HIS A 572 -7.80 16.89 -36.39
N LEU A 573 -6.80 16.38 -37.11
CA LEU A 573 -6.68 16.52 -38.57
C LEU A 573 -7.94 16.09 -39.34
N GLU A 574 -8.52 14.94 -39.04
CA GLU A 574 -9.70 14.42 -39.75
C GLU A 574 -10.93 15.32 -39.56
N VAL A 575 -11.10 15.90 -38.35
CA VAL A 575 -12.14 16.89 -38.06
C VAL A 575 -11.88 18.19 -38.83
N VAL A 576 -10.64 18.67 -38.86
CA VAL A 576 -10.23 19.86 -39.60
C VAL A 576 -10.49 19.70 -41.09
N GLU A 577 -10.02 18.60 -41.70
CA GLU A 577 -10.23 18.29 -43.10
C GLU A 577 -11.72 18.24 -43.44
N TYR A 578 -12.52 17.59 -42.60
CA TYR A 578 -13.95 17.49 -42.82
C TYR A 578 -14.66 18.85 -42.74
N ILE A 579 -14.39 19.65 -41.72
CA ILE A 579 -15.01 20.97 -41.55
C ILE A 579 -14.61 21.93 -42.68
N VAL A 580 -13.34 21.91 -43.08
CA VAL A 580 -12.83 22.70 -44.22
C VAL A 580 -13.52 22.30 -45.53
N ASN A 581 -13.71 21.00 -45.77
CA ASN A 581 -14.43 20.49 -46.94
C ASN A 581 -15.93 20.84 -46.96
N LYS A 582 -16.44 21.47 -45.91
CA LYS A 582 -17.83 21.96 -45.79
C LYS A 582 -17.93 23.50 -45.83
N ASP A 583 -16.94 24.15 -46.44
CA ASP A 583 -16.88 25.60 -46.66
C ASP A 583 -16.86 26.45 -45.37
N ALA A 584 -16.27 25.93 -44.28
CA ALA A 584 -16.07 26.72 -43.06
C ALA A 584 -15.07 27.88 -43.28
N GLY A 585 -15.31 29.01 -42.61
CA GLY A 585 -14.47 30.20 -42.67
C GLY A 585 -13.09 30.00 -42.03
N ILE A 586 -12.08 29.67 -42.85
CA ILE A 586 -10.70 29.42 -42.41
C ILE A 586 -10.00 30.69 -41.88
N GLU A 587 -10.44 31.86 -42.36
CA GLU A 587 -9.86 33.17 -42.01
C GLU A 587 -10.48 33.78 -40.74
N ILE A 588 -11.42 33.08 -40.09
CA ILE A 588 -12.03 33.56 -38.84
C ILE A 588 -11.01 33.40 -37.72
N GLY A 589 -10.55 34.53 -37.18
CA GLY A 589 -9.62 34.59 -36.06
C GLY A 589 -10.32 34.71 -34.72
N ASP A 590 -9.65 34.26 -33.65
CA ASP A 590 -10.09 34.53 -32.28
C ASP A 590 -9.98 36.04 -31.94
N LYS A 591 -10.37 36.41 -30.71
CA LYS A 591 -10.27 37.80 -30.22
C LYS A 591 -8.89 38.46 -30.37
N ASP A 592 -7.82 37.67 -30.42
CA ASP A 592 -6.44 38.14 -30.56
C ASP A 592 -5.97 38.12 -32.02
N GLY A 593 -6.82 37.68 -32.96
CA GLY A 593 -6.56 37.60 -34.39
C GLY A 593 -5.89 36.30 -34.84
N PHE A 594 -5.77 35.29 -33.98
CA PHE A 594 -5.21 33.99 -34.38
C PHE A 594 -6.26 33.20 -35.17
N THR A 595 -5.97 32.90 -36.43
CA THR A 595 -6.79 31.98 -37.23
C THR A 595 -6.48 30.52 -36.90
N ALA A 596 -7.37 29.61 -37.32
CA ALA A 596 -7.11 28.17 -37.29
C ALA A 596 -5.78 27.81 -37.98
N LEU A 597 -5.42 28.54 -39.06
CA LEU A 597 -4.17 28.36 -39.80
C LEU A 597 -2.94 28.75 -38.98
N HIS A 598 -2.97 29.84 -38.19
CA HIS A 598 -1.85 30.21 -37.33
C HIS A 598 -1.50 29.13 -36.31
N ARG A 599 -2.52 28.44 -35.79
CA ARG A 599 -2.35 27.31 -34.86
C ARG A 599 -1.92 26.04 -35.60
N ALA A 600 -2.38 25.83 -36.83
CA ALA A 600 -1.96 24.73 -37.71
C ALA A 600 -0.54 24.91 -38.31
N SER A 601 -0.02 26.15 -38.44
CA SER A 601 1.32 26.45 -38.98
C SER A 601 2.48 25.98 -38.09
N LEU A 602 2.21 25.55 -36.85
CA LEU A 602 3.14 24.72 -36.09
C LEU A 602 3.43 23.37 -36.80
N GLU A 603 2.56 22.93 -37.73
CA GLU A 603 2.61 21.63 -38.42
C GLU A 603 2.69 21.71 -39.97
N GLY A 604 2.66 22.89 -40.62
CA GLY A 604 3.22 23.03 -42.00
C GLY A 604 2.39 23.71 -43.11
N ALA A 605 2.03 24.99 -42.95
CA ALA A 605 1.65 25.86 -44.07
C ALA A 605 2.30 27.25 -43.92
N GLY A 606 2.95 27.74 -44.98
CA GLY A 606 3.50 29.10 -45.10
C GLY A 606 4.53 29.50 -44.03
N ILE A 607 5.76 28.98 -44.12
CA ILE A 607 6.76 29.11 -43.05
C ILE A 607 7.25 30.54 -42.75
N ASP A 608 7.12 31.44 -43.73
CA ASP A 608 7.57 32.85 -43.64
C ASP A 608 6.38 33.84 -43.55
N ILE A 609 5.16 33.37 -43.24
CA ILE A 609 4.02 34.27 -43.03
C ILE A 609 4.26 35.10 -41.76
N VAL A 610 3.95 36.39 -41.86
CA VAL A 610 4.12 37.35 -40.78
C VAL A 610 2.78 37.71 -40.14
N ASP A 611 2.77 37.91 -38.83
CA ASP A 611 1.64 38.50 -38.11
C ASP A 611 1.52 40.01 -38.39
N GLN A 612 0.54 40.65 -37.75
CA GLN A 612 0.33 42.10 -37.82
C GLN A 612 1.53 42.94 -37.30
N ASN A 613 2.53 42.36 -36.65
CA ASN A 613 3.76 43.00 -36.19
C ASN A 613 5.00 42.66 -37.05
N GLY A 614 4.84 41.87 -38.11
CA GLY A 614 5.95 41.41 -38.95
C GLY A 614 6.65 40.15 -38.42
N LEU A 615 6.11 39.47 -37.40
CA LEU A 615 6.73 38.31 -36.76
C LEU A 615 6.37 37.02 -37.48
N THR A 616 7.37 36.19 -37.77
CA THR A 616 7.19 34.81 -38.25
C THR A 616 7.21 33.80 -37.10
N ALA A 617 6.81 32.55 -37.37
CA ALA A 617 6.95 31.45 -36.41
C ALA A 617 8.42 31.28 -35.93
N LEU A 618 9.39 31.57 -36.79
CA LEU A 618 10.82 31.52 -36.45
C LEU A 618 11.20 32.62 -35.45
N HIS A 619 10.65 33.83 -35.55
CA HIS A 619 10.89 34.90 -34.57
C HIS A 619 10.43 34.49 -33.18
N ILE A 620 9.23 33.91 -33.08
CA ILE A 620 8.64 33.50 -31.81
C ILE A 620 9.43 32.33 -31.21
N ALA A 621 9.76 31.32 -32.02
CA ALA A 621 10.56 30.18 -31.56
C ALA A 621 11.97 30.61 -31.10
N SER A 622 12.59 31.56 -31.79
CA SER A 622 13.89 32.14 -31.43
C SER A 622 13.83 32.99 -30.16
N PHE A 623 12.79 33.81 -29.99
CA PHE A 623 12.57 34.61 -28.79
C PHE A 623 12.30 33.74 -27.55
N LYS A 624 11.58 32.62 -27.72
CA LYS A 624 11.25 31.68 -26.63
C LYS A 624 12.32 30.62 -26.35
N GLY A 625 13.37 30.55 -27.16
CA GLY A 625 14.49 29.61 -26.96
C GLY A 625 14.18 28.16 -27.34
N HIS A 626 13.14 27.90 -28.16
CA HIS A 626 12.72 26.54 -28.51
C HIS A 626 13.57 25.96 -29.65
N LEU A 627 14.74 25.42 -29.30
CA LEU A 627 15.74 24.94 -30.26
C LEU A 627 15.22 23.90 -31.25
N ASP A 628 14.39 22.95 -30.81
CA ASP A 628 13.89 21.89 -31.70
C ASP A 628 12.88 22.40 -32.73
N ILE A 629 12.05 23.36 -32.34
CA ILE A 629 11.15 24.07 -33.25
C ILE A 629 11.95 24.92 -34.23
N VAL A 630 12.98 25.63 -33.77
CA VAL A 630 13.91 26.37 -34.64
C VAL A 630 14.57 25.45 -35.66
N LYS A 631 15.11 24.29 -35.24
CA LYS A 631 15.70 23.30 -36.14
C LYS A 631 14.70 22.80 -37.18
N TYR A 632 13.47 22.52 -36.76
CA TYR A 632 12.40 22.05 -37.64
C TYR A 632 12.04 23.11 -38.69
N LEU A 633 11.84 24.36 -38.26
CA LEU A 633 11.48 25.47 -39.14
C LEU A 633 12.60 25.76 -40.17
N VAL A 634 13.86 25.80 -39.72
CA VAL A 634 15.00 26.01 -40.63
C VAL A 634 15.16 24.85 -41.61
N LYS A 635 14.93 23.59 -41.19
CA LYS A 635 14.94 22.42 -42.08
C LYS A 635 13.84 22.50 -43.15
N LYS A 636 12.71 23.12 -42.83
CA LYS A 636 11.57 23.31 -43.74
C LYS A 636 11.70 24.57 -44.63
N GLY A 637 12.84 25.28 -44.56
CA GLY A 637 13.16 26.37 -45.47
C GLY A 637 12.83 27.78 -44.95
N ALA A 638 12.60 27.94 -43.64
CA ALA A 638 12.39 29.26 -43.04
C ALA A 638 13.56 30.21 -43.33
N ARG A 639 13.26 31.44 -43.75
CA ARG A 639 14.29 32.46 -44.02
C ARG A 639 14.81 33.05 -42.70
N LEU A 640 16.12 33.01 -42.54
CA LEU A 640 16.79 33.37 -41.28
C LEU A 640 16.90 34.87 -41.01
N ASP A 641 16.82 35.70 -42.07
CA ASP A 641 17.07 37.14 -42.04
C ASP A 641 15.80 37.96 -42.35
N ILE A 642 14.60 37.41 -42.11
CA ILE A 642 13.36 38.21 -42.17
C ILE A 642 13.36 39.18 -41.00
N CYS A 643 13.00 40.44 -41.26
CA CYS A 643 12.93 41.47 -40.25
C CYS A 643 11.48 41.71 -39.80
N ASP A 644 11.27 41.87 -38.49
CA ASP A 644 10.03 42.41 -37.92
C ASP A 644 9.87 43.91 -38.26
N LYS A 645 8.75 44.55 -37.84
CA LYS A 645 8.54 45.99 -38.05
C LYS A 645 9.59 46.90 -37.39
N ASN A 646 10.39 46.39 -36.45
CA ASN A 646 11.51 47.11 -35.83
C ASN A 646 12.86 46.74 -36.47
N TYR A 647 12.86 46.08 -37.62
CA TYR A 647 14.05 45.63 -38.33
C TYR A 647 14.86 44.53 -37.60
N ARG A 648 14.28 43.87 -36.59
CA ARG A 648 14.95 42.79 -35.84
C ARG A 648 14.79 41.45 -36.54
N THR A 649 15.87 40.69 -36.58
CA THR A 649 15.88 39.31 -37.11
C THR A 649 15.57 38.28 -36.00
N PRO A 650 15.23 37.02 -36.34
CA PRO A 650 15.14 35.93 -35.36
C PRO A 650 16.43 35.75 -34.54
N LEU A 651 17.60 36.00 -35.15
CA LEU A 651 18.90 35.97 -34.47
C LEU A 651 19.02 37.08 -33.42
N ALA A 652 18.52 38.29 -33.72
CA ALA A 652 18.47 39.39 -32.77
C ALA A 652 17.53 39.06 -31.59
N CYS A 653 16.38 38.44 -31.85
CA CYS A 653 15.44 38.00 -30.80
C CYS A 653 16.05 36.95 -29.86
N ALA A 654 16.76 35.95 -30.40
CA ALA A 654 17.44 34.94 -29.58
C ALA A 654 18.59 35.53 -28.75
N SER A 655 19.30 36.53 -29.30
CA SER A 655 20.44 37.17 -28.62
C SER A 655 20.02 38.19 -27.57
N GLN A 656 18.83 38.77 -27.71
CA GLN A 656 18.22 39.64 -26.70
C GLN A 656 17.91 38.85 -25.42
N GLU A 657 17.32 37.66 -25.56
CA GLU A 657 16.87 36.83 -24.44
C GLU A 657 17.93 35.82 -23.94
N GLY A 658 19.13 35.79 -24.53
CA GLY A 658 20.25 34.99 -24.03
C GLY A 658 20.28 33.52 -24.46
N HIS A 659 19.55 33.12 -25.51
CA HIS A 659 19.44 31.73 -25.94
C HIS A 659 20.65 31.27 -26.78
N LEU A 660 21.78 30.99 -26.13
CA LEU A 660 23.06 30.66 -26.79
C LEU A 660 22.95 29.51 -27.81
N GLU A 661 22.26 28.41 -27.49
CA GLU A 661 22.16 27.26 -28.39
C GLU A 661 21.41 27.57 -29.68
N VAL A 662 20.35 28.39 -29.58
CA VAL A 662 19.58 28.87 -30.73
C VAL A 662 20.43 29.82 -31.57
N VAL A 663 21.17 30.74 -30.94
CA VAL A 663 22.11 31.65 -31.60
C VAL A 663 23.18 30.87 -32.35
N VAL A 664 23.81 29.88 -31.70
CA VAL A 664 24.84 29.03 -32.31
C VAL A 664 24.27 28.30 -33.53
N TYR A 665 23.08 27.71 -33.42
CA TYR A 665 22.45 26.98 -34.51
C TYR A 665 22.11 27.89 -35.71
N ILE A 666 21.45 29.02 -35.47
CA ILE A 666 21.02 29.96 -36.52
C ILE A 666 22.22 30.57 -37.25
N VAL A 667 23.28 30.95 -36.51
CA VAL A 667 24.53 31.46 -37.10
C VAL A 667 25.24 30.38 -37.95
N ASN A 668 25.31 29.14 -37.47
CA ASN A 668 25.91 28.04 -38.24
C ASN A 668 25.10 27.67 -39.50
N LYS A 669 23.81 28.06 -39.57
CA LYS A 669 22.96 27.92 -40.75
C LYS A 669 23.05 29.09 -41.72
N GLY A 670 23.87 30.09 -41.43
CA GLY A 670 24.21 31.18 -42.35
C GLY A 670 23.44 32.48 -42.13
N ALA A 671 22.84 32.70 -40.95
CA ALA A 671 22.21 33.98 -40.63
C ALA A 671 23.22 35.13 -40.57
N SER A 672 22.80 36.31 -41.00
CA SER A 672 23.65 37.49 -41.10
C SER A 672 23.82 38.18 -39.73
N ILE A 673 25.06 38.21 -39.21
CA ILE A 673 25.36 38.77 -37.87
C ILE A 673 25.42 40.31 -37.85
N GLY A 674 25.65 40.92 -39.02
CA GLY A 674 25.84 42.37 -39.16
C GLY A 674 24.58 43.19 -39.43
N ILE A 675 23.39 42.57 -39.44
CA ILE A 675 22.12 43.29 -39.62
C ILE A 675 21.84 44.08 -38.34
N GLY A 676 21.71 45.41 -38.48
CA GLY A 676 21.24 46.30 -37.42
C GLY A 676 19.72 46.42 -37.43
N ASP A 677 19.14 46.64 -36.26
CA ASP A 677 17.74 47.05 -36.14
C ASP A 677 17.54 48.51 -36.57
N LYS A 678 16.34 49.05 -36.35
CA LYS A 678 15.96 50.42 -36.75
C LYS A 678 16.85 51.53 -36.16
N ASP A 679 17.56 51.24 -35.06
CA ASP A 679 18.40 52.19 -34.31
C ASP A 679 19.92 51.87 -34.53
N GLY A 680 20.22 50.99 -35.49
CA GLY A 680 21.58 50.58 -35.83
C GLY A 680 22.17 49.52 -34.89
N PHE A 681 21.39 48.94 -33.97
CA PHE A 681 21.87 47.92 -33.05
C PHE A 681 22.03 46.58 -33.75
N THR A 682 23.27 46.14 -33.91
CA THR A 682 23.56 44.77 -34.36
C THR A 682 23.33 43.77 -33.22
N VAL A 683 23.29 42.49 -33.58
CA VAL A 683 23.18 41.37 -32.62
C VAL A 683 24.26 41.45 -31.51
N LEU A 684 25.46 41.95 -31.84
CA LEU A 684 26.55 42.14 -30.86
C LEU A 684 26.25 43.28 -29.87
N HIS A 685 25.64 44.38 -30.31
CA HIS A 685 25.19 45.46 -29.43
C HIS A 685 24.09 44.98 -28.47
N ILE A 686 23.11 44.24 -29.00
CA ILE A 686 21.99 43.70 -28.23
C ILE A 686 22.50 42.72 -27.16
N ALA A 687 23.40 41.79 -27.51
CA ALA A 687 23.97 40.84 -26.55
C ALA A 687 24.85 41.53 -25.49
N SER A 688 25.55 42.62 -25.86
CA SER A 688 26.41 43.37 -24.95
C SER A 688 25.62 44.22 -23.96
N LEU A 689 24.53 44.86 -24.42
CA LEU A 689 23.62 45.65 -23.59
C LEU A 689 22.87 44.79 -22.56
N ASN A 690 22.48 43.56 -22.94
CA ASN A 690 21.70 42.65 -22.08
C ASN A 690 22.56 41.67 -21.25
N GLY A 691 23.90 41.76 -21.32
CA GLY A 691 24.78 41.04 -20.40
C GLY A 691 25.12 39.60 -20.78
N HIS A 692 24.91 39.18 -22.03
CA HIS A 692 25.10 37.78 -22.46
C HIS A 692 26.54 37.50 -22.93
N LEU A 693 27.47 37.35 -21.96
CA LEU A 693 28.92 37.22 -22.22
C LEU A 693 29.29 36.08 -23.17
N ASP A 694 28.65 34.92 -23.06
CA ASP A 694 28.99 33.76 -23.89
C ASP A 694 28.52 33.93 -25.34
N ILE A 695 27.38 34.61 -25.54
CA ILE A 695 26.92 35.01 -26.86
C ILE A 695 27.88 36.05 -27.45
N VAL A 696 28.31 37.04 -26.66
CA VAL A 696 29.30 38.04 -27.10
C VAL A 696 30.60 37.38 -27.55
N LYS A 697 31.16 36.47 -26.75
CA LYS A 697 32.38 35.71 -27.11
C LYS A 697 32.17 34.92 -28.40
N TYR A 698 31.03 34.25 -28.55
CA TYR A 698 30.71 33.45 -29.72
C TYR A 698 30.56 34.32 -30.98
N LEU A 699 29.80 35.41 -30.93
CA LEU A 699 29.59 36.32 -32.06
C LEU A 699 30.91 36.96 -32.52
N VAL A 700 31.77 37.40 -31.59
CA VAL A 700 33.10 37.93 -31.92
C VAL A 700 33.97 36.85 -32.58
N SER A 701 33.89 35.60 -32.11
CA SER A 701 34.61 34.47 -32.74
C SER A 701 34.13 34.17 -34.18
N LYS A 702 32.89 34.55 -34.51
CA LYS A 702 32.28 34.38 -35.83
C LYS A 702 32.40 35.63 -36.72
N GLY A 703 33.17 36.63 -36.30
CA GLY A 703 33.50 37.81 -37.11
C GLY A 703 32.57 39.01 -36.90
N ALA A 704 31.81 39.07 -35.81
CA ALA A 704 31.11 40.31 -35.44
C ALA A 704 32.13 41.42 -35.14
N ASP A 705 31.92 42.61 -35.72
CA ASP A 705 32.82 43.76 -35.56
C ASP A 705 32.62 44.43 -34.19
N PRO A 706 33.60 44.34 -33.27
CA PRO A 706 33.48 44.97 -31.95
C PRO A 706 33.60 46.50 -32.02
N GLY A 707 34.11 47.09 -33.10
CA GLY A 707 34.23 48.54 -33.26
C GLY A 707 33.08 49.20 -34.01
N LYS A 708 32.04 48.44 -34.39
CA LYS A 708 30.88 48.98 -35.11
C LYS A 708 30.11 49.94 -34.19
N LEU A 709 29.78 51.13 -34.69
CA LEU A 709 28.99 52.12 -33.96
C LEU A 709 27.50 51.99 -34.30
N THR A 710 26.63 52.19 -33.31
CA THR A 710 25.20 52.48 -33.52
C THR A 710 25.01 53.86 -34.12
N ASP A 711 23.78 54.20 -34.52
CA ASP A 711 23.44 55.53 -35.06
C ASP A 711 23.69 56.65 -34.03
N ASP A 712 23.61 56.32 -32.74
CA ASP A 712 23.94 57.19 -31.60
C ASP A 712 25.41 57.12 -31.16
N TYR A 713 26.30 56.59 -32.01
CA TYR A 713 27.75 56.49 -31.78
C TYR A 713 28.17 55.64 -30.56
N TRP A 714 27.36 54.67 -30.15
CA TRP A 714 27.75 53.74 -29.08
C TRP A 714 28.52 52.54 -29.64
N THR A 715 29.62 52.16 -28.97
CA THR A 715 30.28 50.87 -29.21
C THR A 715 29.61 49.77 -28.38
N PRO A 716 29.70 48.49 -28.78
CA PRO A 716 29.27 47.35 -27.97
C PRO A 716 29.85 47.36 -26.55
N SER A 717 31.14 47.72 -26.38
CA SER A 717 31.76 47.88 -25.05
C SER A 717 31.18 49.05 -24.25
N GLY A 718 30.85 50.17 -24.91
CA GLY A 718 30.20 51.33 -24.28
C GLY A 718 28.78 51.00 -23.79
N LEU A 719 28.02 50.22 -24.56
CA LEU A 719 26.71 49.73 -24.14
C LEU A 719 26.81 48.70 -23.00
N ALA A 720 27.81 47.82 -23.02
CA ALA A 720 28.06 46.89 -21.92
C ALA A 720 28.36 47.64 -20.61
N LEU A 721 29.11 48.74 -20.66
CA LEU A 721 29.37 49.60 -19.51
C LEU A 721 28.09 50.29 -19.01
N ASN A 722 27.27 50.82 -19.93
CA ASN A 722 25.99 51.44 -19.60
C ASN A 722 24.99 50.44 -18.97
N GLY A 723 25.02 49.18 -19.40
CA GLY A 723 24.26 48.07 -18.82
C GLY A 723 24.86 47.48 -17.52
N GLY A 724 26.03 47.94 -17.08
CA GLY A 724 26.70 47.45 -15.86
C GLY A 724 27.46 46.13 -16.01
N HIS A 725 27.73 45.67 -17.23
CA HIS A 725 28.34 44.37 -17.53
C HIS A 725 29.87 44.48 -17.73
N LEU A 726 30.59 44.70 -16.63
CA LEU A 726 32.06 44.93 -16.62
C LEU A 726 32.87 43.82 -17.30
N GLY A 727 32.47 42.54 -17.14
CA GLY A 727 33.18 41.42 -17.77
C GLY A 727 33.07 41.38 -19.30
N ILE A 728 32.01 41.96 -19.87
CA ILE A 728 31.84 42.11 -21.32
C ILE A 728 32.61 43.35 -21.80
N HIS A 729 32.53 44.45 -21.05
CA HIS A 729 33.28 45.67 -21.31
C HIS A 729 34.78 45.37 -21.43
N ASP A 730 35.37 44.69 -20.45
CA ASP A 730 36.80 44.34 -20.44
C ASP A 730 37.19 43.40 -21.61
N PHE A 731 36.30 42.48 -21.97
CA PHE A 731 36.51 41.55 -23.08
C PHE A 731 36.54 42.25 -24.44
N LEU A 732 35.69 43.26 -24.63
CA LEU A 732 35.56 44.00 -25.89
C LEU A 732 36.54 45.17 -25.98
N LEU A 733 36.82 45.87 -24.87
CA LEU A 733 37.69 47.06 -24.81
C LEU A 733 39.08 46.80 -25.42
N ASN A 734 39.70 45.66 -25.09
CA ASN A 734 41.00 45.27 -25.62
C ASN A 734 40.99 44.97 -27.13
N ARG A 735 39.82 44.63 -27.69
CA ARG A 735 39.63 44.27 -29.10
C ARG A 735 39.20 45.48 -29.94
N GLU A 736 38.53 46.46 -29.33
CA GLU A 736 38.21 47.77 -29.89
C GLU A 736 39.47 48.67 -30.02
N ALA A 737 40.43 48.56 -29.10
CA ALA A 737 41.62 49.43 -29.01
C ALA A 737 42.70 49.25 -30.11
N THR A 738 42.51 48.39 -31.12
CA THR A 738 43.48 48.25 -32.23
C THR A 738 43.26 49.25 -33.38
N LYS A 739 42.24 50.12 -33.31
CA LYS A 739 42.04 51.20 -34.28
C LYS A 739 41.50 52.46 -33.62
N ILE A 740 42.41 53.40 -33.27
CA ILE A 740 42.34 54.87 -33.45
C ILE A 740 43.15 55.60 -32.35
N VAL A 741 43.99 56.53 -32.82
CA VAL A 741 45.02 57.33 -32.13
C VAL A 741 44.45 58.66 -31.59
N LYS A 742 44.97 59.12 -30.44
CA LYS A 742 44.65 60.34 -29.63
C LYS A 742 44.77 61.71 -30.36
N PRO A 743 44.36 62.86 -29.74
CA PRO A 743 45.18 63.64 -28.76
C PRO A 743 44.37 64.18 -27.53
N PHE A 744 44.84 64.06 -26.26
CA PHE A 744 45.63 65.01 -25.39
C PHE A 744 44.90 66.35 -25.05
N ILE A 745 44.80 66.90 -23.81
CA ILE A 745 45.84 67.33 -22.82
C ILE A 745 45.26 67.57 -21.37
N GLY A 746 45.91 67.02 -20.33
CA GLY A 746 46.31 67.61 -19.00
C GLY A 746 45.26 68.11 -17.99
N PHE A 747 45.35 67.94 -16.66
CA PHE A 747 46.46 67.72 -15.72
C PHE A 747 46.02 66.87 -14.49
N GLU A 748 47.02 66.49 -13.69
CA GLU A 748 47.10 65.54 -12.57
C GLU A 748 46.22 65.77 -11.32
N GLU A 749 45.96 64.62 -10.66
CA GLU A 749 45.90 64.29 -9.21
C GLU A 749 45.37 65.33 -8.20
N ASP A 750 44.22 65.03 -7.58
CA ASP A 750 44.20 64.40 -6.23
C ASP A 750 42.78 64.06 -5.76
N HIS A 751 42.70 63.08 -4.85
CA HIS A 751 41.52 62.36 -4.41
C HIS A 751 40.42 63.18 -3.68
N TYR A 752 39.19 62.94 -4.17
CA TYR A 752 37.86 62.91 -3.55
C TYR A 752 37.62 63.50 -2.15
N ASP A 753 36.77 64.53 -2.14
CA ASP A 753 35.97 64.95 -1.00
C ASP A 753 34.48 65.05 -1.41
N TYR A 754 33.61 64.58 -0.51
CA TYR A 754 32.26 65.06 -0.17
C TYR A 754 31.41 65.81 -1.22
N LEU A 755 30.10 65.49 -1.26
CA LEU A 755 29.11 66.40 -0.67
C LEU A 755 27.72 65.80 -0.47
N ARG A 756 27.17 66.17 0.69
CA ARG A 756 25.91 65.79 1.33
C ARG A 756 24.76 66.67 0.81
N SER A 757 23.58 66.06 0.64
CA SER A 757 22.31 66.45 1.28
C SER A 757 21.83 67.91 1.22
N THR A 758 20.64 68.17 0.64
CA THR A 758 19.38 68.46 1.39
C THR A 758 18.24 69.00 0.51
N PHE A 759 17.05 68.39 0.69
CA PHE A 759 15.67 68.93 0.64
C PHE A 759 15.16 69.83 -0.51
N GLY A 760 13.96 69.49 -1.03
CA GLY A 760 13.06 70.51 -1.59
C GLY A 760 11.98 70.04 -2.58
N SER A 761 10.93 69.41 -2.05
CA SER A 761 9.61 69.12 -2.65
C SER A 761 9.00 70.12 -3.67
N LYS A 762 8.34 69.60 -4.73
CA LYS A 762 6.90 69.77 -5.11
C LYS A 762 6.61 69.85 -6.62
N ALA A 763 5.77 68.91 -7.05
CA ALA A 763 4.56 69.02 -7.90
C ALA A 763 4.64 69.25 -9.44
N PHE A 764 4.32 68.16 -10.16
CA PHE A 764 3.43 67.98 -11.35
C PHE A 764 2.32 69.03 -11.56
N PRO A 765 1.67 69.21 -12.77
CA PRO A 765 1.16 68.18 -13.71
C PRO A 765 1.28 68.58 -15.22
N GLY A 766 0.91 67.84 -16.27
CA GLY A 766 0.25 66.55 -16.54
C GLY A 766 -0.24 66.58 -18.00
N TYR A 767 -0.28 65.44 -18.71
CA TYR A 767 -1.30 65.02 -19.69
C TYR A 767 -0.94 63.63 -20.27
N MET A 768 -1.83 62.66 -20.02
CA MET A 768 -1.95 61.25 -20.49
C MET A 768 -2.49 61.16 -21.94
N PRO A 769 -2.66 59.99 -22.63
CA PRO A 769 -2.77 58.57 -22.18
C PRO A 769 -2.01 57.56 -23.11
N PRO A 770 -2.32 56.25 -23.18
CA PRO A 770 -2.47 55.19 -22.17
C PRO A 770 -1.35 54.11 -22.26
N SER A 771 -1.40 53.13 -21.34
CA SER A 771 -0.79 51.78 -21.43
C SER A 771 0.73 51.66 -21.65
N SER A 772 1.45 51.54 -20.53
CA SER A 772 2.42 50.46 -20.33
C SER A 772 2.79 50.41 -18.84
N ARG A 773 2.49 49.30 -18.18
CA ARG A 773 3.22 48.92 -16.96
C ARG A 773 3.43 47.41 -16.97
N THR A 774 4.71 47.09 -16.93
CA THR A 774 5.36 45.80 -16.77
C THR A 774 5.31 45.36 -15.30
N CYS A 775 5.11 44.05 -15.08
CA CYS A 775 5.43 43.22 -13.91
C CYS A 775 5.41 41.77 -14.44
N ASP A 776 6.52 41.07 -14.72
CA ASP A 776 7.70 40.63 -13.95
C ASP A 776 7.36 39.50 -12.94
N PRO A 777 7.93 38.28 -13.08
CA PRO A 777 7.42 37.09 -12.38
C PRO A 777 8.09 36.91 -11.01
N TYR A 778 7.41 36.12 -10.17
CA TYR A 778 7.76 35.67 -8.81
C TYR A 778 7.18 36.47 -7.63
N ARG A 779 6.08 35.91 -7.11
CA ARG A 779 5.76 35.85 -5.67
C ARG A 779 6.87 35.00 -4.98
N THR A 780 7.31 35.23 -3.74
CA THR A 780 6.52 35.53 -2.54
C THR A 780 7.32 36.23 -1.41
N SER A 781 6.71 37.32 -0.90
CA SER A 781 6.63 37.81 0.51
C SER A 781 7.88 38.43 1.19
N PRO A 782 7.75 39.27 2.26
CA PRO A 782 6.53 39.61 3.03
C PRO A 782 6.37 41.09 3.50
N GLN A 783 5.19 41.31 4.07
CA GLN A 783 4.85 42.19 5.19
C GLN A 783 4.67 43.70 4.99
N ASP A 784 3.40 44.06 5.09
CA ASP A 784 2.90 45.34 5.55
C ASP A 784 2.56 45.29 7.06
N SER A 785 2.35 46.47 7.62
CA SER A 785 2.27 46.76 9.04
C SER A 785 0.84 46.92 9.59
N SER A 786 0.66 46.45 10.83
CA SER A 786 -0.29 46.92 11.87
C SER A 786 -1.79 46.50 11.88
N ARG A 787 -2.16 45.97 13.07
CA ARG A 787 -3.45 45.95 13.81
C ARG A 787 -4.64 45.04 13.37
N SER A 788 -4.86 44.05 14.26
CA SER A 788 -6.12 43.66 14.95
C SER A 788 -6.88 42.39 14.53
N SER A 789 -7.15 41.57 15.56
CA SER A 789 -8.28 40.64 15.79
C SER A 789 -8.47 39.37 14.95
N ARG A 790 -8.16 38.25 15.63
CA ARG A 790 -8.81 36.91 15.69
C ARG A 790 -9.16 36.12 14.41
N LYS A 791 -8.62 34.88 14.43
CA LYS A 791 -9.01 33.61 13.78
C LYS A 791 -8.46 33.36 12.37
N SER A 792 -7.40 32.54 12.32
CA SER A 792 -7.35 31.11 11.96
C SER A 792 -6.12 30.84 11.11
N SER A 793 -5.03 30.46 11.79
CA SER A 793 -3.71 30.22 11.24
C SER A 793 -3.66 28.87 10.50
N THR A 794 -3.56 28.91 9.18
CA THR A 794 -2.88 27.85 8.42
C THR A 794 -1.42 28.28 8.32
N GLU A 795 -0.63 27.74 9.23
CA GLU A 795 0.80 27.95 9.37
C GLU A 795 1.56 27.32 8.18
N GLU A 796 2.09 28.14 7.26
CA GLU A 796 2.95 27.67 6.17
C GLU A 796 4.33 27.28 6.71
N THR A 797 4.62 25.97 6.76
CA THR A 797 5.94 25.40 7.04
C THR A 797 6.85 25.50 5.81
N MET A 798 8.08 26.00 5.97
CA MET A 798 9.07 26.06 4.88
C MET A 798 9.89 24.76 4.83
N ILE A 799 10.07 24.18 3.63
CA ILE A 799 10.81 22.94 3.42
C ILE A 799 12.04 23.20 2.54
N ILE A 800 13.23 22.85 3.03
CA ILE A 800 14.47 22.81 2.24
C ILE A 800 14.71 21.34 1.85
N SER A 801 14.67 21.03 0.56
CA SER A 801 14.94 19.68 0.04
C SER A 801 16.30 19.61 -0.65
N LEU A 802 17.10 18.61 -0.26
CA LEU A 802 18.30 18.20 -0.97
C LEU A 802 17.98 16.88 -1.66
N ASP A 803 17.31 16.99 -2.83
CA ASP A 803 16.71 15.84 -3.51
C ASP A 803 17.75 14.79 -3.95
N GLU A 804 18.96 15.22 -4.31
CA GLU A 804 20.08 14.33 -4.66
C GLU A 804 20.52 13.41 -3.49
N TYR A 805 20.24 13.81 -2.24
CA TYR A 805 20.64 13.08 -1.04
C TYR A 805 19.46 12.59 -0.20
N SER A 806 18.22 12.76 -0.69
CA SER A 806 16.99 12.38 0.01
C SER A 806 16.90 12.97 1.44
N ILE A 807 17.35 14.21 1.62
CA ILE A 807 17.27 14.95 2.89
C ILE A 807 16.19 16.03 2.76
N LYS A 808 15.31 16.12 3.76
CA LYS A 808 14.29 17.18 3.87
C LYS A 808 14.39 17.86 5.21
N VAL A 809 14.54 19.17 5.23
CA VAL A 809 14.59 20.01 6.44
C VAL A 809 13.29 20.83 6.51
N THR A 810 12.49 20.61 7.54
CA THR A 810 11.20 21.30 7.77
C THR A 810 11.36 22.34 8.88
N LEU A 811 11.08 23.60 8.56
CA LEU A 811 11.16 24.73 9.47
C LEU A 811 9.76 25.14 9.94
N SER A 812 9.62 25.35 11.25
CA SER A 812 8.42 25.86 11.89
C SER A 812 8.15 27.32 11.50
N PRO A 813 6.88 27.75 11.36
CA PRO A 813 6.47 29.11 10.99
C PRO A 813 7.13 30.21 11.83
N ASP A 814 7.36 29.96 13.12
CA ASP A 814 7.98 30.91 14.07
C ASP A 814 9.45 31.23 13.75
N ASP A 815 10.12 30.37 12.98
CA ASP A 815 11.53 30.48 12.63
C ASP A 815 11.75 30.80 11.12
N VAL A 816 10.68 30.93 10.32
CA VAL A 816 10.71 31.20 8.86
C VAL A 816 11.32 32.57 8.51
N ASP A 817 11.08 33.60 9.34
CA ASP A 817 11.67 34.94 9.12
C ASP A 817 13.21 34.93 9.25
N ARG A 818 13.79 33.91 9.90
CA ARG A 818 15.25 33.71 10.04
C ARG A 818 15.84 32.83 8.92
N ALA A 819 15.00 32.24 8.06
CA ALA A 819 15.37 31.25 7.04
C ALA A 819 15.97 31.83 5.75
N LYS A 820 15.89 33.15 5.52
CA LYS A 820 16.41 33.80 4.29
C LYS A 820 17.93 33.68 4.08
N TYR A 821 18.67 33.22 5.07
CA TYR A 821 20.14 33.05 5.02
C TYR A 821 20.60 31.62 5.38
N ILE A 822 19.66 30.67 5.44
CA ILE A 822 19.96 29.29 5.82
C ILE A 822 20.32 28.49 4.58
N THR A 823 21.54 27.94 4.53
CA THR A 823 21.93 26.97 3.50
C THR A 823 22.15 25.60 4.14
N ALA A 824 21.69 24.56 3.45
CA ALA A 824 21.90 23.17 3.83
C ALA A 824 22.84 22.51 2.81
N GLU A 825 23.90 21.90 3.30
CA GLU A 825 24.89 21.19 2.49
C GLU A 825 25.02 19.75 3.00
N ALA A 826 24.89 18.79 2.09
CA ALA A 826 25.17 17.39 2.38
C ALA A 826 26.70 17.15 2.33
N LEU A 827 27.27 16.68 3.43
CA LEU A 827 28.66 16.29 3.53
C LEU A 827 28.81 14.85 3.03
N THR A 828 29.46 14.69 1.89
CA THR A 828 29.59 13.41 1.17
C THR A 828 30.83 12.60 1.55
N THR A 829 31.74 13.18 2.34
CA THR A 829 33.03 12.57 2.70
C THR A 829 33.18 12.44 4.21
N ILE A 830 33.43 11.22 4.70
CA ILE A 830 33.63 10.95 6.13
C ILE A 830 34.89 11.72 6.62
N PRO A 831 34.81 12.53 7.68
CA PRO A 831 35.97 13.26 8.20
C PRO A 831 36.99 12.29 8.79
N HIS A 832 38.27 12.48 8.46
CA HIS A 832 39.35 11.57 8.87
C HIS A 832 39.61 11.56 10.39
N ASP A 833 39.14 12.59 11.09
CA ASP A 833 39.21 12.86 12.53
C ASP A 833 38.04 12.25 13.33
N LEU A 834 37.07 11.63 12.66
CA LEU A 834 35.94 10.93 13.29
C LEU A 834 36.35 9.51 13.72
N ASN A 835 36.59 9.30 15.02
CA ASN A 835 36.93 8.00 15.60
C ASN A 835 35.67 7.23 16.05
N LEU A 836 35.38 6.11 15.38
CA LEU A 836 34.30 5.18 15.73
C LEU A 836 34.77 4.11 16.74
N GLU A 837 33.87 3.62 17.58
CA GLU A 837 34.13 2.44 18.41
C GLU A 837 34.06 1.12 17.59
N LYS A 838 34.60 0.02 18.12
CA LYS A 838 34.78 -1.26 17.37
C LYS A 838 33.51 -1.88 16.76
N ASP A 839 32.34 -1.58 17.32
CA ASP A 839 31.06 -2.19 16.95
C ASP A 839 30.11 -1.19 16.24
N GLU A 840 30.64 -0.07 15.76
CA GLU A 840 29.88 1.04 15.20
C GLU A 840 29.93 1.05 13.65
N VAL A 841 28.77 1.02 12.98
CA VAL A 841 28.62 0.98 11.51
C VAL A 841 27.91 2.23 10.96
N ILE A 842 28.53 2.93 10.00
CA ILE A 842 27.98 4.14 9.36
C ILE A 842 26.90 3.76 8.31
N ILE A 843 25.70 4.35 8.41
CA ILE A 843 24.60 4.11 7.44
C ILE A 843 23.95 5.40 6.88
N SER A 844 24.46 6.60 7.19
CA SER A 844 23.87 7.88 6.75
C SER A 844 24.88 9.02 6.54
N VAL A 845 24.42 10.08 5.86
CA VAL A 845 25.15 11.26 5.35
C VAL A 845 25.35 12.35 6.41
N GLY A 846 26.45 13.13 6.31
CA GLY A 846 26.66 14.32 7.14
C GLY A 846 25.86 15.52 6.62
N LEU A 847 25.42 16.41 7.50
CA LEU A 847 24.65 17.60 7.16
C LEU A 847 25.27 18.83 7.81
N LYS A 848 25.54 19.86 7.00
CA LYS A 848 26.00 21.17 7.46
C LYS A 848 24.92 22.22 7.18
N LEU A 849 24.50 22.91 8.24
CA LEU A 849 23.56 24.02 8.16
C LEU A 849 24.30 25.32 8.51
N SER A 850 24.23 26.33 7.63
CA SER A 850 24.89 27.63 7.82
C SER A 850 23.86 28.76 7.99
N PRO A 851 24.15 29.82 8.77
CA PRO A 851 25.37 30.03 9.55
C PRO A 851 25.39 29.20 10.85
N PRO A 852 26.58 28.72 11.27
CA PRO A 852 26.71 27.89 12.47
C PRO A 852 26.41 28.68 13.77
N GLY A 853 25.79 28.03 14.76
CA GLY A 853 25.45 28.64 16.06
C GLY A 853 24.05 29.27 16.15
N LEU A 854 23.22 29.18 15.10
CA LEU A 854 21.84 29.65 15.12
C LEU A 854 20.95 28.70 15.96
N GLN A 855 20.26 29.22 16.99
CA GLN A 855 19.31 28.47 17.84
C GLN A 855 17.85 28.75 17.46
N PHE A 856 17.03 27.69 17.37
CA PHE A 856 15.61 27.73 16.99
C PHE A 856 14.70 27.79 18.21
N LYS A 857 13.54 28.46 18.07
CA LYS A 857 12.51 28.42 19.12
C LYS A 857 11.83 27.06 19.19
N THR A 858 11.68 26.41 18.03
CA THR A 858 11.12 25.07 17.88
C THR A 858 12.12 24.16 17.15
N PRO A 859 12.35 22.91 17.61
CA PRO A 859 13.30 22.02 16.95
C PRO A 859 12.97 21.80 15.47
N VAL A 860 13.97 22.02 14.61
CA VAL A 860 13.93 21.79 13.16
C VAL A 860 13.88 20.29 12.90
N GLU A 861 12.93 19.85 12.07
CA GLU A 861 12.81 18.45 11.72
C GLU A 861 13.60 18.14 10.44
N VAL A 862 14.45 17.13 10.49
CA VAL A 862 15.30 16.69 9.37
C VAL A 862 15.00 15.23 9.09
N THR A 863 14.46 14.95 7.91
CA THR A 863 14.19 13.59 7.45
C THR A 863 15.30 13.13 6.52
N VAL A 864 15.88 11.96 6.79
CA VAL A 864 16.96 11.35 6.00
C VAL A 864 16.59 9.93 5.63
N SER A 865 16.51 9.62 4.33
CA SER A 865 16.30 8.25 3.87
C SER A 865 17.55 7.39 4.11
N HIS A 866 17.35 6.10 4.45
CA HIS A 866 18.44 5.14 4.57
C HIS A 866 18.11 3.84 3.82
N SER A 867 19.15 3.09 3.44
CA SER A 867 19.03 1.82 2.71
C SER A 867 18.90 0.58 3.62
N ALA A 868 19.09 0.73 4.93
CA ALA A 868 18.89 -0.36 5.89
C ALA A 868 17.40 -0.72 6.07
N ILE A 869 17.08 -2.00 6.25
CA ILE A 869 15.71 -2.45 6.56
C ILE A 869 15.64 -2.81 8.04
N PHE A 870 14.92 -2.03 8.84
CA PHE A 870 14.70 -2.32 10.26
C PHE A 870 13.47 -3.21 10.45
N THR A 871 13.67 -4.42 10.99
CA THR A 871 12.58 -5.34 11.37
C THR A 871 11.92 -4.99 12.70
N ASN A 872 12.64 -4.28 13.59
CA ASN A 872 12.12 -3.76 14.86
C ASN A 872 12.76 -2.38 15.18
N PRO A 873 12.27 -1.29 14.54
CA PRO A 873 12.89 0.03 14.61
C PRO A 873 12.91 0.63 16.03
N ASP A 874 11.95 0.27 16.89
CA ASP A 874 11.86 0.77 18.27
C ASP A 874 13.00 0.28 19.20
N LYS A 875 13.80 -0.70 18.73
CA LYS A 875 14.94 -1.25 19.48
C LYS A 875 16.30 -0.83 18.91
N ALA A 876 16.32 -0.04 17.83
CA ALA A 876 17.56 0.47 17.25
C ALA A 876 18.13 1.59 18.15
N GLU A 877 19.35 1.42 18.65
CA GLU A 877 20.10 2.50 19.28
C GLU A 877 20.69 3.40 18.18
N ILE A 878 20.60 4.72 18.32
CA ILE A 878 21.19 5.69 17.39
C ILE A 878 22.12 6.61 18.16
N VAL A 879 23.27 6.91 17.56
CA VAL A 879 24.32 7.74 18.15
C VAL A 879 24.55 8.94 17.23
N LEU A 880 24.42 10.17 17.73
CA LEU A 880 24.66 11.35 16.90
C LEU A 880 26.04 11.93 17.19
N TYR A 881 26.75 12.39 16.15
CA TYR A 881 28.00 13.12 16.30
C TYR A 881 27.81 14.56 15.85
N THR A 882 28.36 15.50 16.61
CA THR A 882 28.38 16.91 16.24
C THR A 882 29.78 17.48 16.39
N ARG A 883 30.13 18.41 15.50
CA ARG A 883 31.33 19.23 15.59
C ARG A 883 30.90 20.68 15.79
N ARG A 884 31.36 21.27 16.90
CA ARG A 884 31.13 22.69 17.20
C ARG A 884 32.06 23.52 16.33
N THR A 885 31.58 24.67 15.87
CA THR A 885 32.33 25.57 14.98
C THR A 885 33.66 26.08 15.54
N GLU A 886 33.83 26.06 16.86
CA GLU A 886 35.02 26.56 17.56
C GLU A 886 36.00 25.45 17.98
N SER A 887 35.73 24.18 17.64
CA SER A 887 36.53 23.02 18.01
C SER A 887 36.72 22.06 16.83
N ASP A 888 37.94 21.55 16.67
CA ASP A 888 38.26 20.56 15.64
C ASP A 888 37.92 19.11 16.03
N GLU A 889 37.35 18.88 17.23
CA GLU A 889 37.03 17.53 17.70
C GLU A 889 35.53 17.21 17.59
N PHE A 890 35.22 15.99 17.12
CA PHE A 890 33.85 15.44 17.10
C PHE A 890 33.42 15.00 18.50
N SER A 891 32.23 15.42 18.90
CA SER A 891 31.62 15.03 20.19
C SER A 891 30.39 14.15 19.98
N ARG A 892 30.29 13.08 20.77
CA ARG A 892 29.13 12.18 20.79
C ARG A 892 27.99 12.82 21.57
N ILE A 893 26.82 12.88 20.97
CA ILE A 893 25.59 13.31 21.62
C ILE A 893 24.89 12.06 22.18
N VAL A 894 24.83 11.98 23.51
CA VAL A 894 23.94 11.04 24.18
C VAL A 894 22.57 11.71 24.24
N PRO A 895 21.49 11.12 23.67
CA PRO A 895 20.14 11.66 23.79
C PRO A 895 19.73 11.65 25.27
N ALA A 896 19.97 12.74 25.98
CA ALA A 896 19.47 12.94 27.32
C ALA A 896 17.99 13.34 27.23
N SER A 897 17.23 13.06 28.29
CA SER A 897 15.83 13.48 28.46
C SER A 897 15.58 14.99 28.35
N ASP A 898 16.62 15.81 28.16
CA ASP A 898 16.56 17.26 27.97
C ASP A 898 17.09 17.69 26.58
N LYS A 899 16.11 17.92 25.69
CA LYS A 899 16.00 18.97 24.66
C LYS A 899 17.06 19.18 23.55
N ALA A 900 18.22 18.52 23.51
CA ALA A 900 19.26 18.88 22.52
C ALA A 900 19.13 18.22 21.12
N ALA A 901 18.72 16.95 21.03
CA ALA A 901 18.41 16.30 19.76
C ALA A 901 17.63 14.99 19.99
N ARG A 902 16.50 14.79 19.31
CA ARG A 902 15.78 13.49 19.29
C ARG A 902 15.82 12.89 17.89
N CYS A 903 16.04 11.57 17.79
CA CYS A 903 16.01 10.82 16.53
C CYS A 903 14.94 9.74 16.62
N VAL A 904 14.08 9.64 15.61
CA VAL A 904 13.05 8.60 15.48
C VAL A 904 13.40 7.73 14.28
N VAL A 905 13.42 6.41 14.48
CA VAL A 905 13.74 5.42 13.44
C VAL A 905 12.45 4.94 12.81
N ALA A 906 12.28 5.18 11.52
CA ALA A 906 11.25 4.54 10.73
C ALA A 906 11.87 3.43 9.87
N LYS A 907 11.02 2.62 9.23
CA LYS A 907 11.46 1.44 8.46
C LYS A 907 12.49 1.76 7.36
N ASN A 908 12.35 2.93 6.71
CA ASN A 908 13.13 3.35 5.54
C ASN A 908 13.69 4.79 5.64
N HIS A 909 13.47 5.50 6.76
CA HIS A 909 13.97 6.86 6.96
C HIS A 909 14.18 7.16 8.45
N LEU A 910 15.05 8.12 8.73
CA LEU A 910 15.32 8.67 10.06
C LEU A 910 14.73 10.07 10.14
N THR A 911 14.10 10.40 11.27
CA THR A 911 13.59 11.75 11.53
C THR A 911 14.30 12.34 12.75
N LEU A 912 15.06 13.40 12.53
CA LEU A 912 15.85 14.10 13.53
C LEU A 912 15.18 15.41 13.91
N TYR A 913 15.32 15.83 15.15
CA TYR A 913 14.84 17.12 15.61
C TYR A 913 16.00 17.88 16.24
N LEU A 914 16.37 19.01 15.63
CA LEU A 914 17.57 19.80 15.93
C LEU A 914 17.18 21.17 16.47
N ASP A 915 17.73 21.58 17.61
CA ASP A 915 17.46 22.90 18.23
C ASP A 915 18.49 23.98 17.86
N HIS A 916 19.65 23.60 17.28
CA HIS A 916 20.68 24.54 16.83
C HIS A 916 21.49 24.06 15.60
N PHE A 917 22.08 25.01 14.87
CA PHE A 917 22.96 24.73 13.73
C PHE A 917 24.39 24.43 14.16
N SER A 918 24.92 23.32 13.66
CA SER A 918 26.31 22.87 13.80
C SER A 918 26.65 21.97 12.61
N GLU A 919 27.88 21.48 12.51
CA GLU A 919 28.21 20.41 11.57
C GLU A 919 27.78 19.08 12.20
N TRP A 920 26.69 18.50 11.68
CA TRP A 920 26.12 17.27 12.23
C TRP A 920 26.51 16.09 11.36
N TRP A 921 27.15 15.11 11.97
CA TRP A 921 27.31 13.78 11.38
C TRP A 921 26.24 12.89 11.98
N ILE A 922 25.24 12.58 11.18
CA ILE A 922 24.21 11.64 11.57
C ILE A 922 24.80 10.27 11.30
N ILE A 923 25.15 9.54 12.35
CA ILE A 923 25.70 8.19 12.25
C ILE A 923 24.75 7.24 12.95
N SER A 924 23.83 6.61 12.23
CA SER A 924 22.98 5.61 12.89
C SER A 924 23.75 4.32 13.20
N LEU A 925 24.30 4.23 14.41
CA LEU A 925 25.07 3.10 14.93
C LEU A 925 24.18 2.07 15.63
N ILE A 926 23.90 0.94 15.00
CA ILE A 926 23.15 -0.16 15.64
C ILE A 926 24.04 -0.82 16.69
N ARG A 927 23.97 -0.35 17.94
CA ARG A 927 24.81 -0.89 19.01
C ARG A 927 24.40 -2.27 19.52
N ARG A 928 23.26 -2.82 19.09
CA ARG A 928 22.84 -4.20 19.38
C ARG A 928 21.65 -4.67 18.53
N TYR A 929 21.74 -5.93 18.09
CA TYR A 929 20.73 -6.74 17.39
C TYR A 929 20.58 -6.52 15.88
N PHE A 930 21.49 -7.14 15.12
CA PHE A 930 21.28 -7.43 13.70
C PHE A 930 20.43 -8.71 13.59
N ILE A 931 19.19 -8.60 13.11
CA ILE A 931 18.42 -9.72 12.56
C ILE A 931 18.15 -9.36 11.10
N GLY A 932 19.03 -9.80 10.21
CA GLY A 932 18.94 -9.53 8.78
C GLY A 932 20.05 -10.23 7.99
N LYS A 933 19.66 -10.77 6.84
CA LYS A 933 20.51 -11.52 5.89
C LYS A 933 21.81 -10.77 5.58
N ARG A 934 22.97 -11.38 5.85
CA ARG A 934 24.27 -10.83 5.46
C ARG A 934 24.65 -11.41 4.09
N LEU A 935 24.63 -10.56 3.05
CA LEU A 935 25.15 -10.91 1.73
C LEU A 935 26.68 -10.93 1.80
N ILE A 936 27.32 -12.08 1.59
CA ILE A 936 28.78 -12.19 1.47
C ILE A 936 29.09 -12.73 0.08
N CYS A 937 29.64 -11.86 -0.78
CA CYS A 937 30.34 -12.31 -1.97
C CYS A 937 31.65 -12.99 -1.53
N THR A 938 31.92 -14.22 -1.95
CA THR A 938 33.25 -14.80 -1.68
C THR A 938 34.31 -13.99 -2.43
N PRO A 939 35.46 -13.69 -1.80
CA PRO A 939 36.41 -12.70 -2.28
C PRO A 939 37.40 -13.30 -3.28
N TYR A 940 36.93 -13.77 -4.42
CA TYR A 940 37.83 -14.20 -5.50
C TYR A 940 37.65 -13.35 -6.75
N VAL A 941 37.70 -12.03 -6.56
CA VAL A 941 38.15 -11.14 -7.63
C VAL A 941 39.64 -10.87 -7.34
N PRO A 942 40.57 -11.33 -8.20
CA PRO A 942 41.98 -11.02 -8.04
C PRO A 942 42.19 -9.50 -7.95
N LEU A 943 43.09 -9.04 -7.08
CA LEU A 943 43.41 -7.61 -6.88
C LEU A 943 43.80 -6.87 -8.17
N SER A 944 44.11 -7.59 -9.24
CA SER A 944 44.31 -7.06 -10.59
C SER A 944 43.80 -8.07 -11.63
N THR A 945 42.80 -7.68 -12.41
CA THR A 945 42.22 -8.44 -13.53
C THR A 945 42.22 -7.57 -14.79
N TYR A 946 42.35 -8.20 -15.96
CA TYR A 946 42.43 -7.47 -17.23
C TYR A 946 41.03 -6.95 -17.62
N ARG A 947 40.96 -5.79 -18.30
CA ARG A 947 39.68 -5.32 -18.88
C ARG A 947 39.19 -6.34 -19.90
N ASP A 948 37.87 -6.54 -19.98
CA ASP A 948 37.17 -7.40 -20.94
C ASP A 948 37.24 -8.93 -20.64
N GLU A 949 37.33 -9.31 -19.36
CA GLU A 949 37.25 -10.72 -18.91
C GLU A 949 36.00 -11.03 -18.07
N LEU A 950 35.51 -12.28 -18.19
CA LEU A 950 34.34 -12.78 -17.45
C LEU A 950 34.75 -13.30 -16.06
N ASN A 951 34.28 -12.64 -15.00
CA ASN A 951 34.65 -12.97 -13.62
C ASN A 951 33.51 -13.68 -12.87
N ARG A 952 33.82 -14.79 -12.18
CA ARG A 952 32.84 -15.57 -11.40
C ARG A 952 32.78 -15.09 -9.96
N ILE A 953 31.59 -14.75 -9.49
CA ILE A 953 31.32 -14.31 -8.11
C ILE A 953 30.34 -15.30 -7.47
N TYR A 954 30.74 -15.87 -6.32
CA TYR A 954 29.85 -16.73 -5.53
C TYR A 954 29.20 -15.92 -4.41
N LEU A 955 27.87 -15.89 -4.39
CA LEU A 955 27.08 -15.13 -3.45
C LEU A 955 26.53 -16.06 -2.38
N VAL A 956 26.98 -15.90 -1.14
CA VAL A 956 26.49 -16.69 -0.01
C VAL A 956 25.77 -15.75 0.96
N ILE A 957 24.49 -15.99 1.18
CA ILE A 957 23.75 -15.34 2.27
C ILE A 957 24.10 -16.09 3.55
N LYS A 958 24.76 -15.43 4.50
CA LYS A 958 24.93 -15.95 5.86
C LYS A 958 23.97 -15.25 6.80
N ASP A 959 23.13 -16.04 7.44
CA ASP A 959 22.31 -15.59 8.56
C ASP A 959 23.07 -15.81 9.89
N ASP A 960 22.81 -14.95 10.86
CA ASP A 960 23.36 -15.06 12.22
C ASP A 960 22.34 -15.75 13.13
N PHE A 961 22.69 -16.91 13.69
CA PHE A 961 21.73 -17.86 14.29
C PHE A 961 21.65 -17.78 15.83
N TYR A 962 22.01 -16.65 16.43
CA TYR A 962 22.12 -16.55 17.87
C TYR A 962 20.74 -16.72 18.56
N GLY A 963 20.58 -17.81 19.32
CA GLY A 963 19.34 -18.18 20.01
C GLY A 963 18.44 -19.17 19.27
N MET A 964 18.80 -19.61 18.06
CA MET A 964 18.11 -20.70 17.36
C MET A 964 18.71 -22.07 17.71
N LYS A 965 17.85 -23.11 17.75
CA LYS A 965 18.29 -24.50 17.98
C LYS A 965 19.07 -25.01 16.76
N GLU A 966 20.11 -25.80 17.03
CA GLU A 966 21.08 -26.28 16.03
C GLU A 966 20.43 -27.04 14.86
N ASP A 967 19.31 -27.73 15.11
CA ASP A 967 18.54 -28.46 14.09
C ASP A 967 17.89 -27.52 13.07
N THR A 968 17.39 -26.37 13.52
CA THR A 968 16.76 -25.34 12.66
C THR A 968 17.79 -24.65 11.77
N ILE A 969 19.02 -24.53 12.25
CA ILE A 969 20.16 -24.00 11.49
C ILE A 969 20.52 -24.95 10.34
N ARG A 970 20.47 -26.26 10.61
CA ARG A 970 20.82 -27.31 9.64
C ARG A 970 19.79 -27.41 8.51
N ASP A 971 18.50 -27.35 8.84
CA ASP A 971 17.41 -27.34 7.85
C ASP A 971 17.43 -26.06 6.99
N TYR A 972 17.77 -24.92 7.59
CA TYR A 972 17.88 -23.65 6.88
C TYR A 972 19.06 -23.65 5.87
N GLN A 973 20.21 -24.20 6.25
CA GLN A 973 21.37 -24.30 5.35
C GLN A 973 21.15 -25.25 4.16
N VAL A 974 20.27 -26.23 4.29
CA VAL A 974 19.86 -27.14 3.21
C VAL A 974 18.86 -26.47 2.26
N ALA A 975 17.98 -25.62 2.79
CA ALA A 975 16.97 -24.90 2.00
C ALA A 975 17.53 -23.73 1.18
N PHE A 976 18.66 -23.15 1.58
CA PHE A 976 19.28 -21.99 0.92
C PHE A 976 20.75 -22.26 0.57
N LEU A 977 21.01 -23.03 -0.50
CA LEU A 977 22.34 -23.19 -1.09
C LEU A 977 22.79 -21.88 -1.77
N GLY A 978 24.02 -21.43 -1.54
CA GLY A 978 24.53 -20.18 -2.13
C GLY A 978 24.50 -20.19 -3.67
N GLU A 979 24.26 -19.02 -4.27
CA GLU A 979 24.04 -18.83 -5.71
C GLU A 979 25.32 -18.36 -6.43
N GLN A 980 25.54 -18.82 -7.68
CA GLN A 980 26.70 -18.43 -8.50
C GLN A 980 26.31 -17.41 -9.57
N TYR A 981 27.06 -16.31 -9.65
CA TYR A 981 26.87 -15.28 -10.66
C TYR A 981 28.14 -15.06 -11.47
N CYS A 982 28.00 -14.70 -12.75
CA CYS A 982 29.08 -14.23 -13.61
C CYS A 982 28.89 -12.75 -13.89
N VAL A 983 29.96 -11.98 -13.71
CA VAL A 983 29.96 -10.54 -13.99
C VAL A 983 31.03 -10.24 -15.04
N TYR A 984 30.62 -9.58 -16.11
CA TYR A 984 31.52 -9.08 -17.16
C TYR A 984 31.65 -7.57 -17.03
N TRP A 985 32.88 -7.06 -16.99
CA TRP A 985 33.13 -5.61 -17.01
C TRP A 985 34.11 -5.22 -18.12
N GLY A 986 33.72 -4.21 -18.90
CA GLY A 986 34.47 -3.64 -20.04
C GLY A 986 34.16 -2.15 -20.21
N LYS A 987 34.50 -1.54 -21.36
CA LYS A 987 34.04 -0.16 -21.67
C LYS A 987 32.56 -0.18 -22.07
N GLY A 988 31.66 0.04 -21.11
CA GLY A 988 30.21 0.04 -21.32
C GLY A 988 29.43 -0.39 -20.07
N PRO A 989 28.10 -0.56 -20.16
CA PRO A 989 27.24 -0.99 -19.05
C PRO A 989 27.64 -2.37 -18.51
N LEU A 990 27.47 -2.58 -17.20
CA LEU A 990 27.88 -3.79 -16.50
C LEU A 990 26.92 -4.94 -16.84
N SER A 991 27.43 -6.12 -17.22
CA SER A 991 26.59 -7.28 -17.57
C SER A 991 26.69 -8.38 -16.50
N VAL A 992 25.54 -8.85 -16.00
CA VAL A 992 25.42 -9.87 -14.95
C VAL A 992 24.55 -11.04 -15.42
N ARG A 993 25.01 -12.28 -15.14
CA ARG A 993 24.32 -13.55 -15.49
C ARG A 993 24.25 -14.49 -14.29
N HIS A 994 23.09 -15.10 -14.05
CA HIS A 994 22.88 -16.10 -12.99
C HIS A 994 23.17 -17.52 -13.49
N LEU A 995 23.92 -18.30 -12.71
CA LEU A 995 24.29 -19.69 -13.00
C LEU A 995 23.82 -20.63 -11.89
N GLU A 996 23.06 -21.66 -12.28
CA GLU A 996 22.71 -22.79 -11.40
C GLU A 996 23.36 -24.05 -11.98
N ASN A 997 24.15 -24.77 -11.17
CA ASN A 997 24.82 -26.02 -11.57
C ASN A 997 25.65 -25.96 -12.88
N LYS A 998 26.21 -24.79 -13.21
CA LYS A 998 26.98 -24.46 -14.44
C LYS A 998 26.15 -24.24 -15.71
N GLU A 999 24.83 -24.18 -15.62
CA GLU A 999 23.94 -23.79 -16.72
C GLU A 999 23.35 -22.39 -16.46
N GLU A 1000 23.17 -21.59 -17.51
CA GLU A 1000 22.67 -20.21 -17.43
C GLU A 1000 21.15 -20.21 -17.36
N VAL A 1001 20.59 -19.65 -16.28
CA VAL A 1001 19.14 -19.75 -15.97
C VAL A 1001 18.39 -18.42 -16.17
N SER A 1002 19.10 -17.29 -16.29
CA SER A 1002 18.51 -15.95 -16.43
C SER A 1002 18.97 -15.23 -17.70
N LYS A 1003 18.11 -14.38 -18.28
CA LYS A 1003 18.50 -13.44 -19.36
C LYS A 1003 19.48 -12.39 -18.84
N GLU A 1004 20.48 -12.06 -19.66
CA GLU A 1004 21.52 -11.05 -19.40
C GLU A 1004 20.91 -9.70 -18.99
N VAL A 1005 21.29 -9.19 -17.81
CA VAL A 1005 20.84 -7.88 -17.31
C VAL A 1005 21.99 -6.89 -17.45
N THR A 1006 21.80 -5.88 -18.28
CA THR A 1006 22.76 -4.79 -18.51
C THR A 1006 22.41 -3.61 -17.61
N ILE A 1007 23.31 -3.28 -16.69
CA ILE A 1007 23.15 -2.17 -15.76
C ILE A 1007 23.91 -0.96 -16.33
N PRO A 1008 23.23 0.15 -16.68
CA PRO A 1008 23.91 1.38 -17.06
C PRO A 1008 24.71 1.90 -15.85
N ILE A 1009 25.97 2.25 -16.08
CA ILE A 1009 26.88 2.80 -15.06
C ILE A 1009 26.72 4.32 -15.06
#